data_AF-A0A4R6YKV8-F1
#
_entry.id   AF-A0A4R6YKV8-F1
#
_cell.length_a   1.000
_cell.length_b   1.000
_cell.length_c   1.000
_cell.angle_alpha   90.00
_cell.angle_beta   90.00
_cell.angle_gamma   90.00
#
_symmetry.space_group_name_H-M   'P 1'
#
loop_
_entity.id
_entity.type
_entity.pdbx_description
1 polymer ?
#
loop_
_entity_poly.entity_id
_entity_poly.type
_entity_poly.pdbx_seq_one_letter_code
_entity_poly.pdbx_strand_id
1 'polypeptide(L)'
;MTDSHKHSDPVRPLSPAEIKLVEHIDRSWTRERALAELKEHLQIAIEVELATIPIYLYTYYSIDRTPASFPDSALSRFADQAGAVIMSVAVEEMLHMSLSSNVLFSLGVQPQLYLRSPAPYPTNLPGHQKLGPDARPLALPLAPFSLQQLWQFLEIEYPAASDAPPQGGAWTTIGQIYSYVRCIISCRHITDADFHQGARLRQIQSTNYSPNNIDTVFPGGSFDKTCPVPAPVAGSAATVAVYPSRGDSHAGRAQLITIDSRETALQAIQTIDAQGEGFGTSKFDDPSKQEESHYYKFLSLQSQLAGYDAQHEHLPKHPKPPAPAARQFTPEELAQVVFDFPDNPVASAYPAGRRELANVVSGLYQYMLILTETIFLQEPARQKLYFNQALHRSMIWILDKVIRTMRGVFLQQSSSVTGNPRLAPTFENLDLGPRDQAFATLVTMCSELDARYGNEPWYSQDLKYYVDMVPSLPDVSAFWAAPAQPGCDVSKYTGVPKFPASPPATVGDNEVRHACMGLNHCAGQGRTRDNACAGQGYCSTALEYNYAQPASPTVSDHTCHVKNACAGQGGCGLYGTGEEQNDPGHNQCATLGSCATPINAERFSTDGPNRGKGVWLRAREVFTQKTWPSLRHQQPKLPAQPPAVPHAQLFQYGPTIEWIQDYSGEGMTACGSSGMSGAGSCA
;
A
#
# COMPACT_ATOMS: atom_id res chain seq x y z
N MET A 1 -26.29 36.05 -1.60
CA MET A 1 -26.57 35.31 -0.35
C MET A 1 -28.04 34.97 -0.36
N THR A 2 -28.37 33.83 -0.94
CA THR A 2 -29.71 33.23 -0.95
C THR A 2 -29.64 31.95 -0.13
N ASP A 3 -30.67 31.79 0.68
CA ASP A 3 -30.89 30.81 1.74
C ASP A 3 -30.67 29.34 1.30
N SER A 4 -29.46 28.78 1.45
CA SER A 4 -29.14 27.39 1.11
C SER A 4 -29.32 26.41 2.27
N HIS A 5 -30.05 26.80 3.32
CA HIS A 5 -30.19 26.01 4.55
C HIS A 5 -31.41 25.07 4.61
N LYS A 6 -32.07 24.73 3.50
CA LYS A 6 -33.29 23.90 3.54
C LYS A 6 -33.34 22.79 2.49
N HIS A 7 -32.57 21.74 2.75
CA HIS A 7 -32.92 20.32 2.73
C HIS A 7 -31.70 19.50 2.29
N SER A 8 -31.26 18.59 3.17
CA SER A 8 -30.51 17.42 2.71
C SER A 8 -31.42 16.61 1.80
N ASP A 9 -30.92 16.18 0.66
CA ASP A 9 -31.69 15.28 -0.19
C ASP A 9 -32.00 14.00 0.59
N PRO A 10 -33.26 13.55 0.60
CA PRO A 10 -33.62 12.33 1.29
C PRO A 10 -32.86 11.16 0.69
N VAL A 11 -32.54 10.17 1.53
CA VAL A 11 -31.99 8.91 1.05
C VAL A 11 -32.94 8.33 0.01
N ARG A 12 -32.43 8.03 -1.18
CA ARG A 12 -33.22 7.49 -2.29
C ARG A 12 -33.91 6.18 -1.87
N PRO A 13 -35.07 5.83 -2.44
CA PRO A 13 -35.63 4.49 -2.28
C PRO A 13 -34.70 3.40 -2.82
N LEU A 14 -34.80 2.19 -2.29
CA LEU A 14 -34.07 1.02 -2.81
C LEU A 14 -34.63 0.57 -4.17
N SER A 15 -33.74 0.13 -5.07
CA SER A 15 -34.12 -0.51 -6.34
C SER A 15 -34.74 -1.90 -6.14
N PRO A 16 -35.47 -2.46 -7.12
CA PRO A 16 -35.97 -3.82 -7.04
C PRO A 16 -34.89 -4.88 -6.75
N ALA A 17 -33.69 -4.75 -7.33
CA ALA A 17 -32.56 -5.63 -7.05
C ALA A 17 -32.03 -5.44 -5.62
N GLU A 18 -31.93 -4.21 -5.14
CA GLU A 18 -31.52 -3.89 -3.77
C GLU A 18 -32.51 -4.46 -2.74
N ILE A 19 -33.83 -4.32 -2.98
CA ILE A 19 -34.88 -4.88 -2.11
C ILE A 19 -34.73 -6.40 -2.00
N LYS A 20 -34.53 -7.11 -3.13
CA LYS A 20 -34.34 -8.57 -3.13
C LYS A 20 -33.15 -9.00 -2.28
N LEU A 21 -32.03 -8.27 -2.35
CA LEU A 21 -30.85 -8.57 -1.55
C LEU A 21 -31.10 -8.28 -0.06
N VAL A 22 -31.72 -7.15 0.28
CA VAL A 22 -32.08 -6.83 1.67
C VAL A 22 -32.96 -7.92 2.28
N GLU A 23 -34.00 -8.35 1.57
CA GLU A 23 -34.86 -9.44 2.04
C GLU A 23 -34.11 -10.77 2.19
N HIS A 24 -33.15 -11.06 1.30
CA HIS A 24 -32.32 -12.24 1.41
C HIS A 24 -31.43 -12.18 2.66
N ILE A 25 -30.74 -11.05 2.89
CA ILE A 25 -29.91 -10.82 4.08
C ILE A 25 -30.77 -11.00 5.33
N ASP A 26 -31.92 -10.32 5.39
CA ASP A 26 -32.83 -10.38 6.53
C ASP A 26 -33.26 -11.82 6.87
N ARG A 27 -33.53 -12.65 5.85
CA ARG A 27 -33.99 -14.03 6.06
C ARG A 27 -32.86 -15.01 6.40
N SER A 28 -31.65 -14.79 5.87
CA SER A 28 -30.63 -15.84 5.81
C SER A 28 -29.33 -15.54 6.57
N TRP A 29 -29.06 -14.28 6.93
CA TRP A 29 -27.84 -13.90 7.62
C TRP A 29 -28.06 -13.75 9.12
N THR A 30 -26.98 -13.93 9.89
CA THR A 30 -26.93 -13.49 11.28
C THR A 30 -26.47 -12.04 11.34
N ARG A 31 -26.65 -11.40 12.51
CA ARG A 31 -26.18 -10.03 12.73
C ARG A 31 -24.66 -9.92 12.64
N GLU A 32 -23.96 -10.91 13.19
CA GLU A 32 -22.49 -10.97 13.19
C GLU A 32 -21.96 -11.03 11.76
N ARG A 33 -22.60 -11.85 10.91
CA ARG A 33 -22.27 -11.92 9.48
C ARG A 33 -22.51 -10.58 8.79
N ALA A 34 -23.68 -9.97 8.97
CA ALA A 34 -24.00 -8.69 8.33
C ALA A 34 -22.98 -7.59 8.72
N LEU A 35 -22.58 -7.52 9.98
CA LEU A 35 -21.55 -6.58 10.43
C LEU A 35 -20.17 -6.90 9.86
N ALA A 36 -19.77 -8.17 9.79
CA ALA A 36 -18.50 -8.57 9.21
C ALA A 36 -18.42 -8.21 7.72
N GLU A 37 -19.45 -8.57 6.96
CA GLU A 37 -19.56 -8.28 5.52
C GLU A 37 -19.59 -6.77 5.27
N LEU A 38 -20.31 -5.99 6.08
CA LEU A 38 -20.33 -4.53 5.98
C LEU A 38 -18.93 -3.92 6.18
N LYS A 39 -18.22 -4.34 7.23
CA LYS A 39 -16.89 -3.84 7.57
C LYS A 39 -15.85 -4.20 6.50
N GLU A 40 -15.90 -5.44 6.02
CA GLU A 40 -15.04 -5.92 4.94
C GLU A 40 -15.25 -5.14 3.65
N HIS A 41 -16.50 -5.00 3.20
CA HIS A 41 -16.80 -4.34 1.93
C HIS A 41 -16.63 -2.82 1.97
N LEU A 42 -16.74 -2.18 3.14
CA LEU A 42 -16.33 -0.79 3.32
C LEU A 42 -14.81 -0.62 3.22
N GLN A 43 -14.03 -1.58 3.73
CA GLN A 43 -12.57 -1.56 3.54
C GLN A 43 -12.20 -1.78 2.06
N ILE A 44 -12.89 -2.69 1.37
CA ILE A 44 -12.72 -2.87 -0.08
C ILE A 44 -13.08 -1.58 -0.82
N ALA A 45 -14.20 -0.92 -0.49
CA ALA A 45 -14.59 0.35 -1.11
C ALA A 45 -13.51 1.42 -0.94
N ILE A 46 -12.92 1.56 0.26
CA ILE A 46 -11.77 2.48 0.49
C ILE A 46 -10.58 2.12 -0.41
N GLU A 47 -10.29 0.84 -0.59
CA GLU A 47 -9.20 0.38 -1.47
C GLU A 47 -9.51 0.63 -2.96
N VAL A 48 -10.79 0.61 -3.37
CA VAL A 48 -11.21 0.96 -4.72
C VAL A 48 -10.94 2.44 -5.00
N GLU A 49 -11.39 3.36 -4.13
CA GLU A 49 -11.13 4.80 -4.33
C GLU A 49 -9.64 5.13 -4.22
N LEU A 50 -8.91 4.42 -3.36
CA LEU A 50 -7.47 4.57 -3.29
C LEU A 50 -6.78 4.12 -4.59
N ALA A 51 -7.33 3.14 -5.30
CA ALA A 51 -6.76 2.62 -6.54
C ALA A 51 -6.91 3.58 -7.72
N THR A 52 -7.96 4.41 -7.76
CA THR A 52 -8.21 5.38 -8.84
C THR A 52 -7.31 6.62 -8.73
N ILE A 53 -7.01 7.07 -7.51
CA ILE A 53 -6.26 8.30 -7.25
C ILE A 53 -4.88 8.36 -7.97
N PRO A 54 -3.98 7.37 -7.85
CA PRO A 54 -2.69 7.42 -8.54
C PRO A 54 -2.81 7.43 -10.07
N ILE A 55 -3.82 6.76 -10.62
CA ILE A 55 -4.07 6.69 -12.07
C ILE A 55 -4.44 8.07 -12.61
N TYR A 56 -5.35 8.78 -11.92
CA TYR A 56 -5.74 10.14 -12.27
C TYR A 56 -4.60 11.13 -12.07
N LEU A 57 -3.88 11.04 -10.95
CA LEU A 57 -2.75 11.93 -10.66
C LEU A 57 -1.59 11.74 -11.65
N TYR A 58 -1.25 10.51 -12.02
CA TYR A 58 -0.19 10.24 -13.00
C TYR A 58 -0.48 10.93 -14.34
N THR A 59 -1.71 10.76 -14.81
CA THR A 59 -2.19 11.39 -16.05
C THR A 59 -2.22 12.91 -15.92
N TYR A 60 -2.72 13.45 -14.80
CA TYR A 60 -2.69 14.88 -14.50
C TYR A 60 -1.28 15.47 -14.57
N TYR A 61 -0.30 14.82 -13.93
CA TYR A 61 1.08 15.30 -13.89
C TYR A 61 1.78 15.26 -15.24
N SER A 62 1.32 14.41 -16.16
CA SER A 62 1.80 14.39 -17.55
C SER A 62 1.37 15.63 -18.34
N ILE A 63 0.34 16.36 -17.93
CA ILE A 63 -0.16 17.52 -18.67
C ILE A 63 0.62 18.79 -18.29
N ASP A 64 1.16 19.48 -19.29
CA ASP A 64 1.62 20.85 -19.16
C ASP A 64 0.44 21.82 -19.32
N ARG A 65 -0.11 22.25 -18.19
CA ARG A 65 -1.26 23.15 -18.14
C ARG A 65 -0.93 24.59 -18.54
N THR A 66 0.34 25.01 -18.41
CA THR A 66 0.76 26.39 -18.67
C THR A 66 2.08 26.44 -19.48
N PRO A 67 2.11 25.84 -20.68
CA PRO A 67 3.34 25.63 -21.45
C PRO A 67 4.03 26.94 -21.87
N ALA A 68 3.26 28.01 -22.03
CA ALA A 68 3.74 29.34 -22.42
C ALA A 68 3.11 30.44 -21.56
N SER A 69 2.98 30.22 -20.24
CA SER A 69 2.24 31.05 -19.26
C SER A 69 0.72 30.86 -19.30
N PHE A 70 -0.07 31.91 -19.00
CA PHE A 70 -1.53 31.82 -18.93
C PHE A 70 -2.11 31.32 -20.27
N PRO A 71 -3.03 30.34 -20.29
CA PRO A 71 -3.54 29.72 -21.51
C PRO A 71 -4.17 30.73 -22.50
N ASP A 72 -3.51 30.96 -23.64
CA ASP A 72 -3.93 31.93 -24.66
C ASP A 72 -4.25 31.29 -26.02
N SER A 73 -3.72 30.11 -26.32
CA SER A 73 -4.11 29.29 -27.47
C SER A 73 -5.27 28.33 -27.16
N ALA A 74 -5.90 27.79 -28.20
CA ALA A 74 -6.92 26.73 -28.03
C ALA A 74 -6.32 25.47 -27.39
N LEU A 75 -5.10 25.09 -27.78
CA LEU A 75 -4.40 23.91 -27.26
C LEU A 75 -4.04 24.09 -25.78
N SER A 76 -3.46 25.23 -25.39
CA SER A 76 -3.11 25.49 -23.98
C SER A 76 -4.35 25.59 -23.09
N ARG A 77 -5.47 26.14 -23.59
CA ARG A 77 -6.74 26.16 -22.83
C ARG A 77 -7.30 24.76 -22.65
N PHE A 78 -7.22 23.93 -23.69
CA PHE A 78 -7.63 22.53 -23.60
C PHE A 78 -6.76 21.75 -22.63
N ALA A 79 -5.43 21.94 -22.63
CA ALA A 79 -4.53 21.31 -21.67
C ALA A 79 -4.89 21.72 -20.23
N ASP A 80 -5.15 23.00 -19.98
CA ASP A 80 -5.57 23.48 -18.66
C ASP A 80 -6.95 22.92 -18.24
N GLN A 81 -7.90 22.88 -19.16
CA GLN A 81 -9.21 22.24 -18.96
C GLN A 81 -9.07 20.75 -18.62
N ALA A 82 -8.29 20.00 -19.40
CA ALA A 82 -8.08 18.56 -19.17
C ALA A 82 -7.46 18.32 -17.79
N GLY A 83 -6.43 19.08 -17.43
CA GLY A 83 -5.81 19.02 -16.11
C GLY A 83 -6.80 19.36 -14.98
N ALA A 84 -7.58 20.44 -15.14
CA ALA A 84 -8.57 20.86 -14.15
C ALA A 84 -9.68 19.83 -13.91
N VAL A 85 -10.21 19.23 -14.99
CA VAL A 85 -11.26 18.20 -14.92
C VAL A 85 -10.74 16.90 -14.30
N ILE A 86 -9.53 16.45 -14.67
CA ILE A 86 -8.94 15.25 -14.06
C ILE A 86 -8.68 15.48 -12.57
N MET A 87 -8.18 16.67 -12.20
CA MET A 87 -7.96 17.03 -10.80
C MET A 87 -9.27 17.15 -10.01
N SER A 88 -10.36 17.67 -10.61
CA SER A 88 -11.66 17.73 -9.91
C SER A 88 -12.18 16.32 -9.59
N VAL A 89 -12.05 15.37 -10.53
CA VAL A 89 -12.41 13.98 -10.27
C VAL A 89 -11.51 13.39 -9.18
N ALA A 90 -10.18 13.53 -9.27
CA ALA A 90 -9.27 13.00 -8.25
C ALA A 90 -9.54 13.55 -6.83
N VAL A 91 -10.01 14.80 -6.70
CA VAL A 91 -10.43 15.38 -5.42
C VAL A 91 -11.74 14.77 -4.91
N GLU A 92 -12.66 14.44 -5.82
CA GLU A 92 -13.91 13.72 -5.51
C GLU A 92 -13.64 12.27 -5.09
N GLU A 93 -12.69 11.57 -5.72
CA GLU A 93 -12.23 10.23 -5.26
C GLU A 93 -11.68 10.28 -3.82
N MET A 94 -10.93 11.32 -3.47
CA MET A 94 -10.45 11.53 -2.09
C MET A 94 -11.61 11.79 -1.11
N LEU A 95 -12.69 12.43 -1.56
CA LEU A 95 -13.92 12.57 -0.78
C LEU A 95 -14.60 11.22 -0.57
N HIS A 96 -14.71 10.39 -1.61
CA HIS A 96 -15.33 9.06 -1.53
C HIS A 96 -14.57 8.15 -0.58
N MET A 97 -13.25 8.12 -0.70
CA MET A 97 -12.36 7.43 0.22
C MET A 97 -12.58 7.90 1.68
N SER A 98 -12.74 9.21 1.88
CA SER A 98 -12.99 9.81 3.20
C SER A 98 -14.36 9.46 3.76
N LEU A 99 -15.40 9.44 2.93
CA LEU A 99 -16.76 9.05 3.31
C LEU A 99 -16.82 7.58 3.70
N SER A 100 -16.29 6.69 2.86
CA SER A 100 -16.20 5.24 3.16
C SER A 100 -15.39 4.97 4.42
N SER A 101 -14.29 5.71 4.63
CA SER A 101 -13.50 5.66 5.87
C SER A 101 -14.27 6.12 7.10
N ASN A 102 -15.06 7.20 7.01
CA ASN A 102 -15.90 7.66 8.12
C ASN A 102 -16.99 6.64 8.47
N VAL A 103 -17.62 5.99 7.48
CA VAL A 103 -18.59 4.92 7.71
C VAL A 103 -17.91 3.74 8.41
N LEU A 104 -16.77 3.25 7.90
CA LEU A 104 -16.03 2.14 8.52
C LEU A 104 -15.59 2.45 9.96
N PHE A 105 -15.05 3.66 10.18
CA PHE A 105 -14.61 4.10 11.50
C PHE A 105 -15.77 4.17 12.50
N SER A 106 -16.93 4.66 12.09
CA SER A 106 -18.11 4.73 12.96
C SER A 106 -18.58 3.34 13.47
N LEU A 107 -18.29 2.27 12.71
CA LEU A 107 -18.51 0.86 13.06
C LEU A 107 -17.42 0.28 13.98
N GLY A 108 -16.46 1.10 14.42
CA GLY A 108 -15.42 0.76 15.38
C GLY A 108 -14.19 0.11 14.76
N VAL A 109 -13.99 0.25 13.45
CA VAL A 109 -12.84 -0.30 12.73
C VAL A 109 -11.97 0.84 12.19
N GLN A 110 -10.68 0.82 12.52
CA GLN A 110 -9.73 1.79 11.98
C GLN A 110 -9.51 1.55 10.48
N PRO A 111 -9.83 2.50 9.58
CA PRO A 111 -9.54 2.38 8.16
C PRO A 111 -8.05 2.12 7.89
N GLN A 112 -7.75 1.21 6.95
CA GLN A 112 -6.39 0.89 6.53
C GLN A 112 -6.15 1.40 5.10
N LEU A 113 -5.07 2.15 4.90
CA LEU A 113 -4.65 2.73 3.62
C LEU A 113 -3.18 2.44 3.30
N TYR A 114 -2.28 2.53 4.30
CA TYR A 114 -0.87 2.24 4.10
C TYR A 114 -0.67 0.78 3.66
N LEU A 115 0.14 0.57 2.62
CA LEU A 115 0.31 -0.72 1.94
C LEU A 115 -0.95 -1.29 1.27
N ARG A 116 -1.99 -0.47 1.05
CA ARG A 116 -3.23 -0.86 0.35
C ARG A 116 -3.39 -0.21 -1.02
N SER A 117 -2.40 0.56 -1.47
CA SER A 117 -2.37 1.07 -2.85
C SER A 117 -2.17 -0.10 -3.82
N PRO A 118 -2.81 -0.10 -5.01
CA PRO A 118 -2.65 -1.19 -5.96
C PRO A 118 -1.21 -1.34 -6.44
N ALA A 119 -0.76 -2.59 -6.56
CA ALA A 119 0.52 -2.94 -7.15
C ALA A 119 0.51 -4.40 -7.68
N PRO A 120 1.23 -4.70 -8.77
CA PRO A 120 1.89 -3.77 -9.69
C PRO A 120 0.93 -3.16 -10.73
N TYR A 121 1.33 -2.07 -11.40
CA TYR A 121 0.63 -1.54 -12.57
C TYR A 121 1.07 -2.25 -13.87
N PRO A 122 0.18 -2.45 -14.86
CA PRO A 122 -1.25 -2.15 -14.80
C PRO A 122 -1.97 -3.06 -13.80
N THR A 123 -2.98 -2.50 -13.12
CA THR A 123 -3.70 -3.16 -12.03
C THR A 123 -5.16 -3.43 -12.39
N ASN A 124 -5.86 -4.16 -11.52
CA ASN A 124 -7.32 -4.22 -11.50
C ASN A 124 -7.84 -3.55 -10.22
N LEU A 125 -9.13 -3.21 -10.17
CA LEU A 125 -9.77 -2.69 -8.96
C LEU A 125 -10.03 -3.84 -7.96
N PRO A 126 -9.84 -3.61 -6.64
CA PRO A 126 -10.09 -4.62 -5.61
C PRO A 126 -11.50 -5.22 -5.67
N GLY A 127 -11.60 -6.54 -5.92
CA GLY A 127 -12.88 -7.24 -5.99
C GLY A 127 -13.66 -7.07 -7.29
N HIS A 128 -13.19 -6.27 -8.25
CA HIS A 128 -13.78 -6.16 -9.58
C HIS A 128 -13.62 -7.49 -10.36
N GLN A 129 -14.53 -7.76 -11.29
CA GLN A 129 -14.39 -8.87 -12.22
C GLN A 129 -13.10 -8.75 -13.07
N LYS A 130 -12.69 -9.84 -13.73
CA LYS A 130 -11.45 -9.81 -14.53
C LYS A 130 -11.58 -9.02 -15.83
N LEU A 131 -12.80 -8.82 -16.34
CA LEU A 131 -13.03 -8.20 -17.64
C LEU A 131 -13.65 -6.81 -17.50
N GLY A 132 -13.22 -5.86 -18.32
CA GLY A 132 -13.84 -4.55 -18.46
C GLY A 132 -15.15 -4.60 -19.26
N PRO A 133 -15.81 -3.43 -19.45
CA PRO A 133 -17.04 -3.31 -20.24
C PRO A 133 -16.85 -3.67 -21.72
N ASP A 134 -15.62 -3.66 -22.23
CA ASP A 134 -15.27 -4.08 -23.59
C ASP A 134 -15.00 -5.60 -23.74
N ALA A 135 -15.24 -6.36 -22.66
CA ALA A 135 -14.97 -7.78 -22.54
C ALA A 135 -13.48 -8.19 -22.66
N ARG A 136 -12.55 -7.25 -22.46
CA ARG A 136 -11.10 -7.52 -22.35
C ARG A 136 -10.66 -7.50 -20.90
N PRO A 137 -9.49 -8.08 -20.56
CA PRO A 137 -8.96 -8.00 -19.20
C PRO A 137 -8.84 -6.55 -18.73
N LEU A 138 -9.48 -6.21 -17.61
CA LEU A 138 -9.34 -4.89 -17.02
C LEU A 138 -7.90 -4.75 -16.49
N ALA A 139 -7.13 -3.86 -17.10
CA ALA A 139 -5.71 -3.66 -16.86
C ALA A 139 -5.40 -2.16 -16.85
N LEU A 140 -5.76 -1.51 -15.75
CA LEU A 140 -5.69 -0.07 -15.54
C LEU A 140 -4.22 0.39 -15.40
N PRO A 141 -3.68 1.17 -16.36
CA PRO A 141 -2.29 1.55 -16.35
C PRO A 141 -2.06 2.92 -15.70
N LEU A 142 -0.82 3.15 -15.26
CA LEU A 142 -0.28 4.50 -15.16
C LEU A 142 0.22 4.90 -16.55
N ALA A 143 -0.46 5.83 -17.22
CA ALA A 143 -0.09 6.29 -18.56
C ALA A 143 -0.33 7.80 -18.72
N PRO A 144 0.39 8.51 -19.62
CA PRO A 144 0.17 9.92 -19.88
C PRO A 144 -1.20 10.20 -20.51
N PHE A 145 -1.60 11.47 -20.48
CA PHE A 145 -2.85 11.95 -21.06
C PHE A 145 -2.93 11.65 -22.55
N SER A 146 -3.91 10.83 -22.93
CA SER A 146 -4.13 10.37 -24.29
C SER A 146 -5.58 9.93 -24.48
N LEU A 147 -5.99 9.72 -25.74
CA LEU A 147 -7.30 9.14 -26.06
C LEU A 147 -7.49 7.77 -25.39
N GLN A 148 -6.43 6.96 -25.39
CA GLN A 148 -6.39 5.61 -24.81
C GLN A 148 -6.49 5.67 -23.28
N GLN A 149 -5.79 6.59 -22.63
CA GLN A 149 -5.87 6.72 -21.18
C GLN A 149 -7.24 7.22 -20.72
N LEU A 150 -7.88 8.12 -21.48
CA LEU A 150 -9.27 8.50 -21.20
C LEU A 150 -10.24 7.32 -21.34
N TRP A 151 -9.97 6.34 -22.22
CA TRP A 151 -10.77 5.11 -22.26
C TRP A 151 -10.63 4.32 -20.96
N GLN A 152 -9.42 4.20 -20.41
CA GLN A 152 -9.21 3.54 -19.11
C GLN A 152 -9.99 4.21 -17.98
N PHE A 153 -10.12 5.54 -18.00
CA PHE A 153 -10.96 6.26 -17.04
C PHE A 153 -12.45 5.96 -17.23
N LEU A 154 -12.92 5.83 -18.47
CA LEU A 154 -14.30 5.43 -18.74
C LEU A 154 -14.60 3.99 -18.31
N GLU A 155 -13.60 3.11 -18.29
CA GLU A 155 -13.75 1.74 -17.76
C GLU A 155 -13.90 1.75 -16.23
N ILE A 156 -13.20 2.64 -15.53
CA ILE A 156 -13.34 2.84 -14.07
C ILE A 156 -14.74 3.39 -13.76
N GLU A 157 -15.11 4.50 -14.40
CA GLU A 157 -16.34 5.24 -14.14
C GLU A 157 -17.57 4.69 -14.88
N TYR A 158 -17.48 3.46 -15.38
CA TYR A 158 -18.52 2.92 -16.25
C TYR A 158 -19.85 2.85 -15.49
N PRO A 159 -20.94 3.47 -15.99
CA PRO A 159 -22.16 3.62 -15.21
C PRO A 159 -22.88 2.28 -15.04
N ALA A 160 -23.36 2.03 -13.83
CA ALA A 160 -24.23 0.89 -13.57
C ALA A 160 -25.59 1.03 -14.29
N ALA A 161 -26.18 -0.10 -14.69
CA ALA A 161 -27.59 -0.10 -15.07
C ALA A 161 -28.47 0.25 -13.85
N SER A 162 -29.60 0.94 -14.06
CA SER A 162 -30.44 1.45 -12.96
C SER A 162 -30.97 0.39 -11.97
N ASP A 163 -31.04 -0.88 -12.38
CA ASP A 163 -31.40 -2.01 -11.51
C ASP A 163 -30.32 -3.12 -11.58
N ALA A 164 -29.06 -2.72 -11.75
CA ALA A 164 -27.93 -3.64 -11.70
C ALA A 164 -27.93 -4.38 -10.35
N PRO A 165 -27.67 -5.70 -10.34
CA PRO A 165 -27.65 -6.45 -9.09
C PRO A 165 -26.51 -5.96 -8.19
N PRO A 166 -26.75 -5.74 -6.89
CA PRO A 166 -25.68 -5.41 -5.96
C PRO A 166 -24.70 -6.59 -5.82
N GLN A 167 -23.40 -6.32 -5.83
CA GLN A 167 -22.36 -7.36 -5.78
C GLN A 167 -21.22 -6.94 -4.85
N GLY A 168 -20.92 -7.77 -3.84
CA GLY A 168 -19.77 -7.56 -2.94
C GLY A 168 -18.42 -7.99 -3.54
N GLY A 169 -18.45 -8.85 -4.57
CA GLY A 169 -17.27 -9.28 -5.30
C GLY A 169 -17.63 -9.69 -6.72
N ALA A 170 -16.63 -9.70 -7.61
CA ALA A 170 -16.82 -9.84 -9.06
C ALA A 170 -17.83 -8.83 -9.63
N TRP A 171 -17.88 -7.63 -9.05
CA TRP A 171 -18.66 -6.51 -9.55
C TRP A 171 -18.06 -5.98 -10.87
N THR A 172 -18.89 -5.35 -11.70
CA THR A 172 -18.56 -4.90 -13.05
C THR A 172 -18.56 -3.38 -13.20
N THR A 173 -19.13 -2.68 -12.22
CA THR A 173 -19.19 -1.22 -12.10
C THR A 173 -19.12 -0.89 -10.62
N ILE A 174 -18.47 0.22 -10.24
CA ILE A 174 -18.29 0.57 -8.83
C ILE A 174 -19.65 0.72 -8.11
N GLY A 175 -20.68 1.21 -8.80
CA GLY A 175 -22.02 1.36 -8.22
C GLY A 175 -22.65 0.04 -7.71
N GLN A 176 -22.18 -1.13 -8.15
CA GLN A 176 -22.65 -2.41 -7.63
C GLN A 176 -22.10 -2.75 -6.24
N ILE A 177 -20.85 -2.39 -5.93
CA ILE A 177 -20.27 -2.61 -4.60
C ILE A 177 -20.88 -1.64 -3.59
N TYR A 178 -21.11 -0.39 -3.97
CA TYR A 178 -21.80 0.57 -3.08
C TYR A 178 -23.27 0.23 -2.90
N SER A 179 -23.97 -0.24 -3.94
CA SER A 179 -25.31 -0.81 -3.80
C SER A 179 -25.33 -2.00 -2.83
N TYR A 180 -24.28 -2.84 -2.84
CA TYR A 180 -24.16 -3.98 -1.92
C TYR A 180 -23.99 -3.53 -0.46
N VAL A 181 -23.07 -2.60 -0.22
CA VAL A 181 -22.88 -1.97 1.10
C VAL A 181 -24.17 -1.30 1.59
N ARG A 182 -24.84 -0.56 0.71
CA ARG A 182 -26.14 0.09 0.96
C ARG A 182 -27.23 -0.91 1.36
N CYS A 183 -27.30 -2.07 0.70
CA CYS A 183 -28.22 -3.15 1.08
C CYS A 183 -27.93 -3.67 2.49
N ILE A 184 -26.67 -3.88 2.85
CA ILE A 184 -26.31 -4.35 4.19
C ILE A 184 -26.67 -3.31 5.25
N ILE A 185 -26.38 -2.01 5.02
CA ILE A 185 -26.80 -0.92 5.92
C ILE A 185 -28.33 -0.85 6.06
N SER A 186 -29.05 -1.19 4.99
CA SER A 186 -30.51 -1.12 4.93
C SER A 186 -31.22 -2.31 5.61
N CYS A 187 -30.52 -3.41 5.86
CA CYS A 187 -31.12 -4.62 6.44
C CYS A 187 -31.54 -4.44 7.91
N ARG A 188 -32.38 -5.35 8.42
CA ARG A 188 -32.88 -5.33 9.80
C ARG A 188 -31.81 -5.57 10.86
N HIS A 189 -30.67 -6.14 10.46
CA HIS A 189 -29.60 -6.51 11.37
C HIS A 189 -28.69 -5.34 11.73
N ILE A 190 -28.71 -4.26 10.97
CA ILE A 190 -27.92 -3.05 11.23
C ILE A 190 -28.81 -1.97 11.84
N THR A 191 -28.32 -1.30 12.87
CA THR A 191 -29.06 -0.28 13.64
C THR A 191 -28.21 0.97 13.83
N ASP A 192 -28.80 2.09 14.25
CA ASP A 192 -28.03 3.32 14.50
C ASP A 192 -26.94 3.13 15.55
N ALA A 193 -27.16 2.28 16.55
CA ALA A 193 -26.17 1.99 17.60
C ALA A 193 -24.85 1.38 17.05
N ASP A 194 -24.89 0.77 15.86
CA ASP A 194 -23.69 0.25 15.20
C ASP A 194 -22.73 1.37 14.76
N PHE A 195 -23.25 2.56 14.45
CA PHE A 195 -22.47 3.70 13.97
C PHE A 195 -21.94 4.59 15.10
N HIS A 196 -22.07 4.15 16.36
CA HIS A 196 -21.59 4.86 17.55
C HIS A 196 -20.31 4.27 18.16
N GLN A 197 -19.71 3.27 17.52
CA GLN A 197 -18.52 2.59 18.06
C GLN A 197 -17.25 3.44 17.88
N GLY A 198 -17.15 4.16 16.76
CA GLY A 198 -16.10 5.15 16.52
C GLY A 198 -16.48 6.53 17.04
N ALA A 199 -15.54 7.23 17.67
CA ALA A 199 -15.78 8.58 18.17
C ALA A 199 -16.06 9.57 17.02
N ARG A 200 -17.30 10.03 16.89
CA ARG A 200 -17.75 10.97 15.84
C ARG A 200 -16.87 12.19 15.64
N LEU A 201 -16.33 12.75 16.74
CA LEU A 201 -15.45 13.93 16.69
C LEU A 201 -14.02 13.62 16.20
N ARG A 202 -13.65 12.35 16.07
CA ARG A 202 -12.37 11.90 15.51
C ARG A 202 -12.48 11.45 14.05
N GLN A 203 -13.68 11.28 13.52
CA GLN A 203 -13.91 11.11 12.09
C GLN A 203 -13.42 12.33 11.29
N ILE A 204 -13.20 12.18 9.98
CA ILE A 204 -12.79 13.29 9.12
C ILE A 204 -13.94 14.30 9.04
N GLN A 205 -13.71 15.52 9.55
CA GLN A 205 -14.75 16.54 9.66
C GLN A 205 -15.07 17.21 8.32
N SER A 206 -16.31 17.67 8.16
CA SER A 206 -16.81 18.33 6.94
C SER A 206 -15.98 19.54 6.50
N THR A 207 -15.33 20.23 7.44
CA THR A 207 -14.47 21.39 7.17
C THR A 207 -13.13 21.04 6.52
N ASN A 208 -12.81 19.75 6.37
CA ASN A 208 -11.57 19.27 5.77
C ASN A 208 -11.68 19.02 4.26
N TYR A 209 -12.85 19.25 3.67
CA TYR A 209 -13.06 19.09 2.24
C TYR A 209 -13.46 20.42 1.60
N SER A 210 -12.94 20.68 0.39
CA SER A 210 -13.28 21.81 -0.45
C SER A 210 -13.41 21.32 -1.90
N PRO A 211 -14.59 21.40 -2.52
CA PRO A 211 -14.81 20.82 -3.85
C PRO A 211 -14.00 21.51 -4.95
N ASN A 212 -13.77 22.82 -4.81
CA ASN A 212 -12.97 23.58 -5.75
C ASN A 212 -11.72 24.13 -5.10
N ASN A 213 -10.62 24.14 -5.85
CA ASN A 213 -9.38 24.83 -5.55
C ASN A 213 -8.79 25.41 -6.85
N ILE A 214 -7.65 26.10 -6.78
CA ILE A 214 -7.07 26.75 -7.97
C ILE A 214 -6.66 25.75 -9.07
N ASP A 215 -6.31 24.52 -8.68
CA ASP A 215 -5.91 23.45 -9.59
C ASP A 215 -7.12 22.73 -10.20
N THR A 216 -8.35 22.92 -9.69
CA THR A 216 -9.58 22.39 -10.32
C THR A 216 -10.26 23.40 -11.25
N VAL A 217 -9.77 24.64 -11.35
CA VAL A 217 -10.37 25.69 -12.17
C VAL A 217 -9.59 25.89 -13.46
N PHE A 218 -10.30 26.21 -14.53
CA PHE A 218 -9.71 26.55 -15.84
C PHE A 218 -10.46 27.73 -16.48
N PRO A 219 -9.85 28.47 -17.42
CA PRO A 219 -10.50 29.57 -18.11
C PRO A 219 -11.31 29.09 -19.32
N GLY A 220 -12.62 29.37 -19.32
CA GLY A 220 -13.50 29.15 -20.46
C GLY A 220 -13.30 30.15 -21.61
N GLY A 221 -12.52 31.21 -21.38
CA GLY A 221 -12.22 32.25 -22.35
C GLY A 221 -10.95 33.02 -21.98
N SER A 222 -10.53 33.95 -22.83
CA SER A 222 -9.39 34.82 -22.54
C SER A 222 -9.80 36.03 -21.70
N PHE A 223 -8.86 36.60 -20.94
CA PHE A 223 -8.99 37.91 -20.29
C PHE A 223 -7.75 38.76 -20.56
N ASP A 224 -7.80 40.06 -20.27
CA ASP A 224 -6.64 40.95 -20.44
C ASP A 224 -5.58 40.68 -19.35
N LYS A 225 -4.56 39.90 -19.71
CA LYS A 225 -3.41 39.61 -18.83
C LYS A 225 -2.42 40.77 -18.70
N THR A 226 -2.49 41.76 -19.58
CA THR A 226 -1.59 42.94 -19.57
C THR A 226 -2.13 44.06 -18.68
N CYS A 227 -3.45 44.19 -18.60
CA CYS A 227 -4.15 45.13 -17.72
C CYS A 227 -5.26 44.39 -16.94
N PRO A 228 -4.91 43.48 -16.01
CA PRO A 228 -5.90 42.69 -15.30
C PRO A 228 -6.75 43.58 -14.39
N VAL A 229 -8.07 43.37 -14.43
CA VAL A 229 -9.02 44.04 -13.54
C VAL A 229 -9.39 43.13 -12.35
N PRO A 230 -9.62 43.68 -11.15
CA PRO A 230 -9.98 42.89 -9.98
C PRO A 230 -11.39 42.27 -10.12
N ALA A 231 -11.60 41.11 -9.52
CA ALA A 231 -12.94 40.55 -9.38
C ALA A 231 -13.83 41.48 -8.50
N PRO A 232 -15.15 41.56 -8.73
CA PRO A 232 -15.95 40.84 -9.73
C PRO A 232 -16.19 41.68 -11.01
N VAL A 233 -15.23 42.49 -11.47
CA VAL A 233 -15.42 43.34 -12.65
C VAL A 233 -15.45 42.50 -13.94
N ALA A 234 -16.31 42.88 -14.89
CA ALA A 234 -16.36 42.29 -16.22
C ALA A 234 -14.98 42.30 -16.89
N GLY A 235 -14.53 41.16 -17.40
CA GLY A 235 -13.20 41.01 -17.99
C GLY A 235 -12.10 40.63 -16.98
N SER A 236 -12.44 40.42 -15.70
CA SER A 236 -11.50 39.81 -14.73
C SER A 236 -11.33 38.30 -14.98
N ALA A 237 -10.22 37.73 -14.50
CA ALA A 237 -10.00 36.28 -14.54
C ALA A 237 -11.17 35.49 -13.91
N ALA A 238 -11.78 36.02 -12.84
CA ALA A 238 -12.93 35.40 -12.20
C ALA A 238 -14.17 35.30 -13.11
N THR A 239 -14.34 36.22 -14.07
CA THR A 239 -15.48 36.20 -15.00
C THR A 239 -15.37 35.17 -16.10
N VAL A 240 -14.16 34.65 -16.34
CA VAL A 240 -13.90 33.58 -17.32
C VAL A 240 -13.57 32.24 -16.68
N ALA A 241 -13.53 32.18 -15.34
CA ALA A 241 -13.25 30.96 -14.59
C ALA A 241 -14.42 29.98 -14.70
N VAL A 242 -14.10 28.72 -15.02
CA VAL A 242 -15.03 27.59 -15.05
C VAL A 242 -14.71 26.66 -13.90
N TYR A 243 -15.75 26.30 -13.15
CA TYR A 243 -15.70 25.42 -12.00
C TYR A 243 -16.33 24.08 -12.39
N PRO A 244 -15.56 22.99 -12.49
CA PRO A 244 -16.09 21.67 -12.79
C PRO A 244 -17.05 21.16 -11.72
N SER A 245 -16.76 21.41 -10.45
CA SER A 245 -17.56 20.93 -9.32
C SER A 245 -18.54 21.98 -8.80
N ARG A 246 -19.72 21.54 -8.37
CA ARG A 246 -20.81 22.37 -7.83
C ARG A 246 -21.02 22.11 -6.35
N GLY A 247 -21.66 23.07 -5.70
CA GLY A 247 -21.84 23.07 -4.25
C GLY A 247 -22.93 22.11 -3.78
N ASP A 248 -23.87 21.74 -4.66
CA ASP A 248 -25.07 20.94 -4.39
C ASP A 248 -24.97 19.48 -4.85
N SER A 249 -23.80 19.04 -5.29
CA SER A 249 -23.54 17.68 -5.78
C SER A 249 -23.40 16.66 -4.65
N HIS A 250 -24.30 16.68 -3.67
CA HIS A 250 -24.26 15.80 -2.50
C HIS A 250 -25.62 15.57 -1.86
N ALA A 251 -25.82 14.40 -1.26
CA ALA A 251 -27.08 14.07 -0.62
C ALA A 251 -27.26 14.74 0.77
N GLY A 252 -26.16 14.96 1.49
CA GLY A 252 -26.19 15.42 2.87
C GLY A 252 -26.32 16.95 3.05
N ARG A 253 -26.13 17.41 4.27
CA ARG A 253 -25.98 18.86 4.60
C ARG A 253 -24.64 19.47 4.15
N ALA A 254 -23.70 18.62 3.75
CA ALA A 254 -22.38 18.93 3.24
C ALA A 254 -21.90 17.72 2.41
N GLN A 255 -20.90 17.91 1.55
CA GLN A 255 -20.30 16.83 0.75
C GLN A 255 -19.61 15.80 1.64
N LEU A 256 -18.70 16.24 2.52
CA LEU A 256 -18.09 15.40 3.54
C LEU A 256 -18.91 15.46 4.83
N ILE A 257 -19.38 14.30 5.31
CA ILE A 257 -20.17 14.20 6.54
C ILE A 257 -19.55 13.22 7.54
N THR A 258 -19.83 13.48 8.81
CA THR A 258 -19.59 12.50 9.89
C THR A 258 -20.81 11.61 10.03
N ILE A 259 -20.58 10.36 10.45
CA ILE A 259 -21.54 9.28 10.52
C ILE A 259 -21.87 9.01 11.99
N ASP A 260 -23.16 9.03 12.29
CA ASP A 260 -23.73 8.76 13.61
C ASP A 260 -25.05 7.98 13.54
N SER A 261 -25.47 7.56 12.34
CA SER A 261 -26.74 6.85 12.15
C SER A 261 -26.72 6.09 10.83
N ARG A 262 -27.72 5.22 10.64
CA ARG A 262 -27.98 4.58 9.35
C ARG A 262 -28.29 5.61 8.27
N GLU A 263 -29.02 6.67 8.60
CA GLU A 263 -29.39 7.71 7.64
C GLU A 263 -28.15 8.45 7.13
N THR A 264 -27.26 8.89 8.02
CA THR A 264 -26.02 9.58 7.60
C THR A 264 -25.06 8.65 6.86
N ALA A 265 -25.00 7.36 7.23
CA ALA A 265 -24.26 6.36 6.46
C ALA A 265 -24.82 6.21 5.03
N LEU A 266 -26.14 6.10 4.87
CA LEU A 266 -26.78 5.99 3.56
C LEU A 266 -26.63 7.28 2.73
N GLN A 267 -26.62 8.46 3.35
CA GLN A 267 -26.33 9.74 2.68
C GLN A 267 -24.89 9.80 2.17
N ALA A 268 -23.92 9.25 2.92
CA ALA A 268 -22.54 9.15 2.48
C ALA A 268 -22.42 8.26 1.23
N ILE A 269 -22.99 7.05 1.28
CA ILE A 269 -23.00 6.12 0.13
C ILE A 269 -23.72 6.74 -1.08
N GLN A 270 -24.84 7.43 -0.86
CA GLN A 270 -25.55 8.09 -1.95
C GLN A 270 -24.76 9.25 -2.59
N THR A 271 -23.93 9.95 -1.81
CA THR A 271 -23.07 11.02 -2.35
C THR A 271 -22.01 10.44 -3.28
N ILE A 272 -21.42 9.29 -2.91
CA ILE A 272 -20.46 8.54 -3.74
C ILE A 272 -21.14 8.05 -5.04
N ASP A 273 -22.27 7.33 -4.90
CA ASP A 273 -23.07 6.83 -6.04
C ASP A 273 -23.46 7.95 -7.03
N ALA A 274 -23.76 9.15 -6.54
CA ALA A 274 -24.22 10.26 -7.36
C ALA A 274 -23.09 10.86 -8.21
N GLN A 275 -21.93 11.14 -7.59
CA GLN A 275 -20.82 11.85 -8.21
C GLN A 275 -20.04 10.99 -9.24
N GLY A 276 -19.73 9.73 -8.89
CA GLY A 276 -18.90 8.86 -9.73
C GLY A 276 -19.67 7.81 -10.54
N GLU A 277 -20.58 7.08 -9.89
CA GLU A 277 -20.78 5.66 -10.26
C GLU A 277 -22.18 5.28 -10.75
N GLY A 278 -23.09 6.25 -10.74
CA GLY A 278 -24.35 6.19 -11.46
C GLY A 278 -25.45 5.37 -10.78
N PHE A 279 -26.19 6.00 -9.86
CA PHE A 279 -27.63 5.78 -9.86
C PHE A 279 -28.30 6.74 -10.85
N GLY A 280 -28.18 6.45 -12.14
CA GLY A 280 -28.93 7.16 -13.17
C GLY A 280 -28.26 7.22 -14.54
N THR A 281 -29.09 7.20 -15.57
CA THR A 281 -28.74 7.49 -16.97
C THR A 281 -28.46 8.98 -17.23
N SER A 282 -28.40 9.77 -16.16
CA SER A 282 -28.23 11.23 -16.19
C SER A 282 -26.79 11.58 -16.54
N LYS A 283 -26.62 12.65 -17.31
CA LYS A 283 -25.30 13.25 -17.55
C LYS A 283 -24.83 14.15 -16.40
N PHE A 284 -25.74 14.51 -15.49
CA PHE A 284 -25.48 15.39 -14.36
C PHE A 284 -25.65 14.64 -13.05
N ASP A 285 -24.77 14.92 -12.10
CA ASP A 285 -24.74 14.35 -10.74
C ASP A 285 -25.31 15.31 -9.68
N ASP A 286 -25.64 16.55 -10.06
CA ASP A 286 -26.14 17.59 -9.17
C ASP A 286 -27.62 17.97 -9.45
N PRO A 287 -28.36 18.45 -8.43
CA PRO A 287 -29.72 18.97 -8.61
C PRO A 287 -29.80 20.15 -9.59
N SER A 288 -28.81 21.05 -9.60
CA SER A 288 -28.81 22.22 -10.49
C SER A 288 -28.53 21.89 -11.97
N LYS A 289 -28.08 20.67 -12.27
CA LYS A 289 -27.73 20.18 -13.61
C LYS A 289 -26.61 21.00 -14.25
N GLN A 290 -25.60 21.34 -13.46
CA GLN A 290 -24.44 22.13 -13.86
C GLN A 290 -23.11 21.47 -13.55
N GLU A 291 -23.11 20.30 -12.93
CA GLU A 291 -21.97 19.40 -12.79
C GLU A 291 -22.22 18.10 -13.53
N GLU A 292 -21.23 17.68 -14.31
CA GLU A 292 -21.26 16.45 -15.05
C GLU A 292 -20.70 15.31 -14.19
N SER A 293 -21.27 14.10 -14.28
CA SER A 293 -20.70 12.92 -13.62
C SER A 293 -19.29 12.64 -14.12
N HIS A 294 -18.49 11.91 -13.35
CA HIS A 294 -17.10 11.56 -13.73
C HIS A 294 -17.00 10.95 -15.12
N TYR A 295 -17.85 9.94 -15.38
CA TYR A 295 -17.96 9.32 -16.69
C TYR A 295 -18.18 10.34 -17.82
N TYR A 296 -19.11 11.29 -17.64
CA TYR A 296 -19.44 12.26 -18.68
C TYR A 296 -18.38 13.36 -18.81
N LYS A 297 -17.73 13.77 -17.70
CA LYS A 297 -16.54 14.65 -17.68
C LYS A 297 -15.45 14.06 -18.58
N PHE A 298 -15.10 12.78 -18.41
CA PHE A 298 -14.08 12.10 -19.22
C PHE A 298 -14.51 11.90 -20.67
N LEU A 299 -15.78 11.55 -20.91
CA LEU A 299 -16.30 11.39 -22.26
C LEU A 299 -16.33 12.72 -23.03
N SER A 300 -16.61 13.83 -22.33
CA SER A 300 -16.56 15.20 -22.86
C SER A 300 -15.13 15.60 -23.24
N LEU A 301 -14.12 15.28 -22.42
CA LEU A 301 -12.71 15.45 -22.79
C LEU A 301 -12.33 14.57 -23.98
N GLN A 302 -12.75 13.31 -24.00
CA GLN A 302 -12.44 12.37 -25.08
C GLN A 302 -13.00 12.86 -26.42
N SER A 303 -14.19 13.49 -26.42
CA SER A 303 -14.81 14.07 -27.62
C SER A 303 -13.98 15.17 -28.30
N GLN A 304 -13.05 15.79 -27.58
CA GLN A 304 -12.15 16.83 -28.06
C GLN A 304 -10.81 16.27 -28.59
N LEU A 305 -10.62 14.95 -28.64
CA LEU A 305 -9.43 14.32 -29.18
C LEU A 305 -9.71 13.68 -30.54
N ALA A 306 -8.74 13.77 -31.45
CA ALA A 306 -8.83 13.11 -32.74
C ALA A 306 -8.85 11.58 -32.56
N GLY A 307 -9.73 10.89 -33.29
CA GLY A 307 -9.94 9.44 -33.15
C GLY A 307 -11.11 9.04 -32.25
N TYR A 308 -11.74 9.99 -31.54
CA TYR A 308 -12.99 9.72 -30.82
C TYR A 308 -14.14 9.35 -31.78
N ASP A 309 -14.88 8.31 -31.42
CA ASP A 309 -16.09 7.85 -32.10
C ASP A 309 -17.27 7.76 -31.12
N ALA A 310 -18.30 8.57 -31.34
CA ALA A 310 -19.52 8.57 -30.54
C ALA A 310 -20.39 7.32 -30.74
N GLN A 311 -20.09 6.48 -31.75
CA GLN A 311 -20.74 5.21 -32.04
C GLN A 311 -19.93 3.99 -31.60
N HIS A 312 -18.83 4.20 -30.86
CA HIS A 312 -18.01 3.10 -30.36
C HIS A 312 -18.86 2.09 -29.59
N GLU A 313 -18.79 0.82 -29.98
CA GLU A 313 -19.74 -0.23 -29.58
C GLU A 313 -19.77 -0.52 -28.07
N HIS A 314 -18.69 -0.16 -27.38
CA HIS A 314 -18.52 -0.37 -25.94
C HIS A 314 -18.95 0.85 -25.10
N LEU A 315 -19.44 1.93 -25.70
CA LEU A 315 -20.06 3.02 -24.95
C LEU A 315 -21.49 2.62 -24.52
N PRO A 316 -21.90 2.90 -23.27
CA PRO A 316 -23.25 2.67 -22.82
C PRO A 316 -24.21 3.60 -23.57
N LYS A 317 -25.48 3.18 -23.68
CA LYS A 317 -26.53 4.01 -24.29
C LYS A 317 -26.79 5.30 -23.50
N HIS A 318 -26.47 5.27 -22.20
CA HIS A 318 -26.73 6.35 -21.27
C HIS A 318 -25.56 6.52 -20.27
N PRO A 319 -25.15 7.76 -19.96
CA PRO A 319 -25.59 9.00 -20.62
C PRO A 319 -25.22 8.98 -22.11
N LYS A 320 -26.02 9.67 -22.94
CA LYS A 320 -25.82 9.66 -24.40
C LYS A 320 -24.44 10.25 -24.73
N PRO A 321 -23.58 9.54 -25.48
CA PRO A 321 -22.28 10.09 -25.87
C PRO A 321 -22.41 11.42 -26.62
N PRO A 322 -21.57 12.43 -26.30
CA PRO A 322 -21.52 13.68 -27.04
C PRO A 322 -21.04 13.44 -28.47
N ALA A 323 -21.47 14.30 -29.39
CA ALA A 323 -20.87 14.32 -30.73
C ALA A 323 -19.39 14.76 -30.64
N PRO A 324 -18.53 14.37 -31.61
CA PRO A 324 -17.18 14.89 -31.69
C PRO A 324 -17.18 16.42 -31.61
N ALA A 325 -16.29 16.99 -30.80
CA ALA A 325 -16.20 18.42 -30.62
C ALA A 325 -15.81 19.11 -31.93
N ALA A 326 -16.25 20.36 -32.13
CA ALA A 326 -15.94 21.13 -33.34
C ALA A 326 -14.43 21.29 -33.57
N ARG A 327 -13.64 21.27 -32.48
CA ARG A 327 -12.20 21.21 -32.50
C ARG A 327 -11.74 19.93 -31.82
N GLN A 328 -11.04 19.08 -32.56
CA GLN A 328 -10.35 17.91 -32.05
C GLN A 328 -8.84 18.09 -32.13
N PHE A 329 -8.10 17.72 -31.08
CA PHE A 329 -6.64 17.82 -31.03
C PHE A 329 -5.99 16.50 -31.46
N THR A 330 -4.97 16.57 -32.33
CA THR A 330 -4.25 15.37 -32.81
C THR A 330 -3.16 14.93 -31.82
N PRO A 331 -2.68 13.67 -31.88
CA PRO A 331 -1.56 13.23 -31.06
C PRO A 331 -0.31 14.13 -31.16
N GLU A 332 -0.02 14.68 -32.34
CA GLU A 332 1.11 15.60 -32.56
C GLU A 332 0.91 16.96 -31.87
N GLU A 333 -0.33 17.42 -31.75
CA GLU A 333 -0.66 18.62 -30.98
C GLU A 333 -0.57 18.35 -29.48
N LEU A 334 -1.09 17.20 -29.03
CA LEU A 334 -0.99 16.80 -27.62
C LEU A 334 0.47 16.66 -27.16
N ALA A 335 1.36 16.13 -28.01
CA ALA A 335 2.78 15.99 -27.69
C ALA A 335 3.50 17.33 -27.39
N GLN A 336 2.88 18.48 -27.71
CA GLN A 336 3.41 19.80 -27.35
C GLN A 336 3.04 20.24 -25.93
N VAL A 337 2.03 19.60 -25.32
CA VAL A 337 1.47 19.95 -23.99
C VAL A 337 1.34 18.75 -23.05
N VAL A 338 1.86 17.59 -23.46
CA VAL A 338 1.92 16.37 -22.64
C VAL A 338 3.38 15.95 -22.57
N PHE A 339 3.91 15.82 -21.35
CA PHE A 339 5.23 15.29 -21.09
C PHE A 339 5.28 13.81 -21.48
N ASP A 340 6.38 13.41 -22.11
CA ASP A 340 6.67 12.03 -22.53
C ASP A 340 6.96 11.14 -21.31
N PHE A 341 5.90 10.81 -20.57
CA PHE A 341 5.95 9.90 -19.44
C PHE A 341 5.96 8.44 -19.92
N PRO A 342 6.79 7.56 -19.31
CA PRO A 342 6.72 6.14 -19.59
C PRO A 342 5.37 5.54 -19.16
N ASP A 343 4.95 4.44 -19.78
CA ASP A 343 3.81 3.66 -19.28
C ASP A 343 4.26 2.73 -18.15
N ASN A 344 3.45 2.64 -17.08
CA ASN A 344 3.65 1.77 -15.92
C ASN A 344 5.09 1.77 -15.38
N PRO A 345 5.68 2.95 -15.09
CA PRO A 345 7.07 2.97 -14.66
C PRO A 345 7.24 2.28 -13.31
N VAL A 346 8.35 1.56 -13.18
CA VAL A 346 8.84 1.04 -11.90
C VAL A 346 10.18 1.67 -11.59
N ALA A 347 10.41 2.05 -10.34
CA ALA A 347 11.59 2.77 -9.90
C ALA A 347 12.86 1.96 -10.19
N SER A 348 12.78 0.63 -10.06
CA SER A 348 13.88 -0.30 -10.38
C SER A 348 14.34 -0.24 -11.85
N ALA A 349 13.49 0.21 -12.77
CA ALA A 349 13.83 0.39 -14.19
C ALA A 349 14.45 1.77 -14.49
N TYR A 350 14.42 2.72 -13.54
CA TYR A 350 15.04 4.03 -13.73
C TYR A 350 16.55 4.00 -13.50
N PRO A 351 17.32 4.89 -14.18
CA PRO A 351 18.74 5.07 -13.91
C PRO A 351 19.01 5.46 -12.45
N ALA A 352 20.25 5.23 -12.01
CA ALA A 352 20.74 5.72 -10.73
C ALA A 352 20.47 7.23 -10.55
N GLY A 353 20.10 7.63 -9.35
CA GLY A 353 19.60 8.96 -9.00
C GLY A 353 18.09 9.09 -9.20
N ARG A 354 17.59 8.73 -10.40
CA ARG A 354 16.16 8.81 -10.74
C ARG A 354 15.34 7.77 -10.00
N ARG A 355 15.89 6.55 -9.87
CA ARG A 355 15.30 5.48 -9.05
C ARG A 355 15.13 5.91 -7.60
N GLU A 356 16.18 6.45 -6.99
CA GLU A 356 16.16 6.87 -5.58
C GLU A 356 15.16 8.01 -5.36
N LEU A 357 15.07 8.97 -6.29
CA LEU A 357 14.04 10.01 -6.25
C LEU A 357 12.62 9.44 -6.41
N ALA A 358 12.40 8.51 -7.34
CA ALA A 358 11.12 7.84 -7.51
C ALA A 358 10.70 7.04 -6.26
N ASN A 359 11.67 6.42 -5.58
CA ASN A 359 11.45 5.76 -4.28
C ASN A 359 11.09 6.77 -3.19
N VAL A 360 11.76 7.93 -3.11
CA VAL A 360 11.38 9.02 -2.16
C VAL A 360 9.96 9.49 -2.42
N VAL A 361 9.56 9.67 -3.68
CA VAL A 361 8.18 10.08 -4.05
C VAL A 361 7.17 9.00 -3.68
N SER A 362 7.46 7.72 -3.94
CA SER A 362 6.58 6.61 -3.53
C SER A 362 6.51 6.48 -2.00
N GLY A 363 7.62 6.68 -1.30
CA GLY A 363 7.66 6.73 0.17
C GLY A 363 6.86 7.91 0.73
N LEU A 364 6.96 9.10 0.14
CA LEU A 364 6.13 10.24 0.52
C LEU A 364 4.64 9.92 0.33
N TYR A 365 4.26 9.34 -0.81
CA TYR A 365 2.89 8.89 -1.07
C TYR A 365 2.42 7.90 0.00
N GLN A 366 3.21 6.88 0.34
CA GLN A 366 2.87 5.89 1.36
C GLN A 366 2.77 6.50 2.76
N TYR A 367 3.67 7.43 3.12
CA TYR A 367 3.58 8.13 4.39
C TYR A 367 2.35 9.05 4.46
N MET A 368 1.90 9.62 3.33
CA MET A 368 0.63 10.35 3.27
C MET A 368 -0.57 9.45 3.62
N LEU A 369 -0.54 8.18 3.25
CA LEU A 369 -1.59 7.22 3.65
C LEU A 369 -1.58 6.98 5.17
N ILE A 370 -0.40 6.87 5.78
CA ILE A 370 -0.26 6.80 7.26
C ILE A 370 -0.78 8.10 7.90
N LEU A 371 -0.45 9.27 7.34
CA LEU A 371 -0.95 10.54 7.83
C LEU A 371 -2.49 10.62 7.76
N THR A 372 -3.10 10.07 6.71
CA THR A 372 -4.57 9.99 6.54
C THR A 372 -5.20 9.10 7.61
N GLU A 373 -4.66 7.90 7.83
CA GLU A 373 -5.14 7.00 8.89
C GLU A 373 -5.04 7.65 10.28
N THR A 374 -3.96 8.39 10.53
CA THR A 374 -3.70 9.03 11.82
C THR A 374 -4.74 10.12 12.15
N ILE A 375 -5.48 10.66 11.16
CA ILE A 375 -6.56 11.64 11.42
C ILE A 375 -7.54 11.11 12.46
N PHE A 376 -7.89 9.82 12.38
CA PHE A 376 -8.84 9.16 13.28
C PHE A 376 -8.32 8.97 14.71
N LEU A 377 -7.01 9.13 14.91
CA LEU A 377 -6.34 9.03 16.20
C LEU A 377 -6.12 10.41 16.84
N GLN A 378 -6.29 11.50 16.09
CA GLN A 378 -6.09 12.85 16.59
C GLN A 378 -7.17 13.26 17.60
N GLU A 379 -6.77 14.09 18.56
CA GLU A 379 -7.73 14.77 19.41
C GLU A 379 -8.60 15.73 18.60
N PRO A 380 -9.93 15.78 18.85
CA PRO A 380 -10.85 16.61 18.07
C PRO A 380 -10.42 18.07 17.91
N ALA A 381 -9.89 18.68 18.98
CA ALA A 381 -9.44 20.07 18.96
C ALA A 381 -8.23 20.33 18.05
N ARG A 382 -7.45 19.28 17.72
CA ARG A 382 -6.25 19.37 16.88
C ARG A 382 -6.49 18.91 15.45
N GLN A 383 -7.61 18.24 15.17
CA GLN A 383 -7.82 17.58 13.89
C GLN A 383 -7.69 18.53 12.69
N LYS A 384 -8.27 19.75 12.75
CA LYS A 384 -8.18 20.72 11.64
C LYS A 384 -6.76 21.22 11.40
N LEU A 385 -6.02 21.50 12.48
CA LEU A 385 -4.61 21.91 12.39
C LEU A 385 -3.76 20.78 11.82
N TYR A 386 -3.94 19.57 12.34
CA TYR A 386 -3.28 18.36 11.86
C TYR A 386 -3.55 18.13 10.38
N PHE A 387 -4.82 18.16 9.96
CA PHE A 387 -5.22 17.97 8.56
C PHE A 387 -4.48 18.94 7.62
N ASN A 388 -4.40 20.22 7.99
CA ASN A 388 -3.68 21.22 7.21
C ASN A 388 -2.15 20.99 7.20
N GLN A 389 -1.55 20.64 8.33
CA GLN A 389 -0.10 20.46 8.45
C GLN A 389 0.39 19.12 7.88
N ALA A 390 -0.47 18.11 7.88
CA ALA A 390 -0.21 16.79 7.35
C ALA A 390 -0.63 16.75 5.87
N LEU A 391 -1.94 16.64 5.59
CA LEU A 391 -2.44 16.31 4.25
C LEU A 391 -2.31 17.45 3.23
N HIS A 392 -2.71 18.69 3.59
CA HIS A 392 -2.56 19.80 2.64
C HIS A 392 -1.08 20.10 2.37
N ARG A 393 -0.24 20.07 3.41
CA ARG A 393 1.19 20.30 3.23
C ARG A 393 1.85 19.20 2.40
N SER A 394 1.58 17.94 2.71
CA SER A 394 2.18 16.82 1.99
C SER A 394 1.76 16.77 0.53
N MET A 395 0.47 16.94 0.22
CA MET A 395 -0.03 16.88 -1.16
C MET A 395 0.35 18.14 -1.95
N ILE A 396 -0.05 19.33 -1.49
CA ILE A 396 -0.03 20.57 -2.29
C ILE A 396 1.36 21.21 -2.30
N TRP A 397 2.05 21.20 -1.16
CA TRP A 397 3.31 21.94 -0.99
C TRP A 397 4.55 21.08 -1.19
N ILE A 398 4.42 19.75 -1.15
CA ILE A 398 5.54 18.82 -1.27
C ILE A 398 5.34 17.92 -2.48
N LEU A 399 4.44 16.92 -2.44
CA LEU A 399 4.28 15.91 -3.48
C LEU A 399 4.04 16.56 -4.86
N ASP A 400 3.07 17.46 -4.97
CA ASP A 400 2.77 18.17 -6.21
C ASP A 400 3.98 18.92 -6.76
N LYS A 401 4.73 19.60 -5.88
CA LYS A 401 5.88 20.42 -6.29
C LYS A 401 7.10 19.57 -6.63
N VAL A 402 7.32 18.47 -5.91
CA VAL A 402 8.33 17.47 -6.25
C VAL A 402 8.01 16.89 -7.63
N ILE A 403 6.80 16.40 -7.88
CA ILE A 403 6.44 15.78 -9.17
C ILE A 403 6.49 16.79 -10.32
N ARG A 404 6.00 18.02 -10.10
CA ARG A 404 6.08 19.11 -11.10
C ARG A 404 7.52 19.44 -11.49
N THR A 405 8.47 19.29 -10.57
CA THR A 405 9.90 19.53 -10.86
C THR A 405 10.56 18.26 -11.43
N MET A 406 10.14 17.08 -10.95
CA MET A 406 10.55 15.75 -11.39
C MET A 406 10.33 15.55 -12.89
N ARG A 407 9.17 15.97 -13.43
CA ARG A 407 8.88 15.89 -14.88
C ARG A 407 9.79 16.74 -15.77
N GLY A 408 10.55 17.67 -15.18
CA GLY A 408 11.60 18.41 -15.88
C GLY A 408 12.87 17.59 -16.11
N VAL A 409 13.06 16.49 -15.38
CA VAL A 409 14.23 15.61 -15.46
C VAL A 409 14.07 14.62 -16.60
N PHE A 410 15.08 14.50 -17.45
CA PHE A 410 15.14 13.51 -18.52
C PHE A 410 15.70 12.16 -18.02
N LEU A 411 15.17 11.05 -18.57
CA LEU A 411 15.62 9.68 -18.29
C LEU A 411 16.86 9.27 -19.10
N GLN A 412 17.13 9.92 -20.24
CA GLN A 412 18.28 9.61 -21.11
C GLN A 412 19.06 10.89 -21.46
N GLN A 413 20.38 10.78 -21.66
CA GLN A 413 21.28 11.90 -22.00
C GLN A 413 21.63 12.02 -23.51
N SER A 414 21.00 11.24 -24.41
CA SER A 414 21.43 11.15 -25.82
C SER A 414 20.36 11.59 -26.82
N SER A 415 20.80 12.32 -27.85
CA SER A 415 20.05 12.81 -29.02
C SER A 415 19.69 11.74 -30.06
N SER A 416 19.82 10.44 -29.74
CA SER A 416 19.74 9.34 -30.72
C SER A 416 18.56 8.38 -30.56
N VAL A 417 17.71 8.58 -29.54
CA VAL A 417 16.45 7.86 -29.38
C VAL A 417 15.31 8.82 -29.73
N THR A 418 14.41 8.40 -30.61
CA THR A 418 13.16 9.12 -30.86
C THR A 418 12.32 9.12 -29.58
N GLY A 419 12.02 10.30 -29.03
CA GLY A 419 11.34 10.47 -27.74
C GLY A 419 12.25 11.13 -26.73
N ASN A 420 11.70 11.94 -25.82
CA ASN A 420 12.47 12.66 -24.81
C ASN A 420 11.92 12.33 -23.42
N PRO A 421 12.06 11.07 -23.00
CA PRO A 421 11.28 10.52 -21.89
C PRO A 421 11.63 11.23 -20.60
N ARG A 422 10.58 11.65 -19.89
CA ARG A 422 10.65 12.39 -18.64
C ARG A 422 10.55 11.43 -17.46
N LEU A 423 11.21 11.81 -16.38
CA LEU A 423 11.06 11.13 -15.12
C LEU A 423 9.62 11.35 -14.59
N ALA A 424 8.95 10.26 -14.24
CA ALA A 424 7.57 10.27 -13.77
C ALA A 424 7.44 9.52 -12.43
N PRO A 425 6.48 9.91 -11.56
CA PRO A 425 6.24 9.22 -10.29
C PRO A 425 5.78 7.79 -10.53
N THR A 426 6.23 6.83 -9.73
CA THR A 426 5.85 5.42 -9.91
C THR A 426 4.67 5.00 -9.04
N PHE A 427 4.35 5.80 -8.00
CA PHE A 427 3.29 5.53 -7.02
C PHE A 427 3.32 4.09 -6.48
N GLU A 428 4.52 3.55 -6.29
CA GLU A 428 4.67 2.16 -5.84
C GLU A 428 4.13 1.99 -4.42
N ASN A 429 3.62 0.79 -4.14
CA ASN A 429 3.20 0.36 -2.82
C ASN A 429 4.42 0.03 -1.93
N LEU A 430 5.31 1.00 -1.77
CA LEU A 430 6.61 0.88 -1.12
C LEU A 430 6.45 0.66 0.39
N ASP A 431 7.11 -0.37 0.92
CA ASP A 431 7.16 -0.62 2.36
C ASP A 431 8.22 0.24 3.05
N LEU A 432 7.75 1.22 3.83
CA LEU A 432 8.54 2.04 4.75
C LEU A 432 8.78 1.34 6.11
N GLY A 433 8.30 0.12 6.29
CA GLY A 433 8.29 -0.63 7.54
C GLY A 433 7.06 -0.35 8.41
N PRO A 434 7.12 -0.70 9.70
CA PRO A 434 6.07 -0.39 10.67
C PRO A 434 5.73 1.11 10.72
N ARG A 435 4.47 1.45 11.01
CA ARG A 435 3.99 2.85 11.01
C ARG A 435 4.71 3.76 12.00
N ASP A 436 5.20 3.21 13.11
CA ASP A 436 6.00 3.89 14.11
C ASP A 436 7.48 4.08 13.71
N GLN A 437 7.89 3.56 12.56
CA GLN A 437 9.24 3.70 12.00
C GLN A 437 9.22 4.36 10.61
N ALA A 438 8.07 4.34 9.93
CA ALA A 438 7.92 4.80 8.54
C ALA A 438 8.42 6.23 8.30
N PHE A 439 8.22 7.15 9.25
CA PHE A 439 8.73 8.52 9.13
C PHE A 439 10.27 8.55 9.10
N ALA A 440 10.92 7.82 10.01
CA ALA A 440 12.37 7.74 10.07
C ALA A 440 12.96 7.10 8.81
N THR A 441 12.31 6.06 8.29
CA THR A 441 12.67 5.45 7.00
C THR A 441 12.61 6.46 5.87
N LEU A 442 11.50 7.20 5.73
CA LEU A 442 11.34 8.21 4.68
C LEU A 442 12.38 9.33 4.80
N VAL A 443 12.64 9.84 6.01
CA VAL A 443 13.67 10.87 6.24
C VAL A 443 15.06 10.35 5.84
N THR A 444 15.36 9.09 6.16
CA THR A 444 16.62 8.45 5.78
C THR A 444 16.76 8.41 4.26
N MET A 445 15.71 8.00 3.54
CA MET A 445 15.71 7.98 2.07
C MET A 445 16.00 9.35 1.46
N CYS A 446 15.41 10.42 1.98
CA CYS A 446 15.71 11.80 1.55
C CYS A 446 17.19 12.14 1.78
N SER A 447 17.70 11.87 2.99
CA SER A 447 19.09 12.18 3.34
C SER A 447 20.10 11.41 2.47
N GLU A 448 19.80 10.16 2.12
CA GLU A 448 20.65 9.34 1.27
C GLU A 448 20.62 9.74 -0.20
N LEU A 449 19.48 10.24 -0.70
CA LEU A 449 19.38 10.82 -2.04
C LEU A 449 20.27 12.05 -2.14
N ASP A 450 20.16 12.96 -1.18
CA ASP A 450 20.95 14.19 -1.13
C ASP A 450 22.45 13.93 -0.97
N ALA A 451 22.82 13.01 -0.07
CA ALA A 451 24.22 12.68 0.16
C ALA A 451 24.89 12.11 -1.10
N ARG A 452 24.15 11.35 -1.91
CA ARG A 452 24.68 10.70 -3.12
C ARG A 452 24.61 11.58 -4.35
N TYR A 453 23.54 12.35 -4.53
CA TYR A 453 23.22 13.04 -5.78
C TYR A 453 23.00 14.55 -5.63
N GLY A 454 23.20 15.14 -4.44
CA GLY A 454 22.95 16.55 -4.13
C GLY A 454 23.65 17.58 -5.04
N ASN A 455 24.72 17.19 -5.74
CA ASN A 455 25.48 18.06 -6.65
C ASN A 455 25.26 17.72 -8.14
N GLU A 456 24.40 16.75 -8.45
CA GLU A 456 24.15 16.33 -9.82
C GLU A 456 23.35 17.39 -10.60
N PRO A 457 23.70 17.70 -11.87
CA PRO A 457 23.03 18.75 -12.64
C PRO A 457 21.51 18.56 -12.84
N TRP A 458 21.05 17.32 -12.82
CA TRP A 458 19.63 16.98 -12.99
C TRP A 458 18.83 17.16 -11.69
N TYR A 459 19.48 17.12 -10.54
CA TYR A 459 18.86 17.32 -9.23
C TYR A 459 18.93 18.80 -8.89
N SER A 460 18.07 19.58 -9.56
CA SER A 460 18.06 21.04 -9.47
C SER A 460 17.83 21.53 -8.04
N GLN A 461 18.21 22.79 -7.78
CA GLN A 461 17.97 23.44 -6.48
C GLN A 461 16.50 23.43 -6.08
N ASP A 462 15.58 23.61 -7.04
CA ASP A 462 14.14 23.53 -6.79
C ASP A 462 13.70 22.12 -6.39
N LEU A 463 14.18 21.10 -7.11
CA LEU A 463 13.84 19.70 -6.81
C LEU A 463 14.37 19.30 -5.43
N LYS A 464 15.62 19.69 -5.13
CA LYS A 464 16.23 19.50 -3.82
C LYS A 464 15.44 20.23 -2.73
N TYR A 465 15.05 21.47 -2.94
CA TYR A 465 14.27 22.25 -1.98
C TYR A 465 12.98 21.53 -1.56
N TYR A 466 12.24 20.95 -2.51
CA TYR A 466 11.00 20.23 -2.19
C TYR A 466 11.25 18.86 -1.55
N VAL A 467 12.34 18.17 -1.89
CA VAL A 467 12.75 16.94 -1.16
C VAL A 467 13.13 17.28 0.28
N ASP A 468 13.87 18.37 0.52
CA ASP A 468 14.26 18.85 1.85
C ASP A 468 13.05 19.27 2.71
N MET A 469 11.87 19.49 2.10
CA MET A 469 10.64 19.73 2.82
C MET A 469 10.00 18.44 3.36
N VAL A 470 10.31 17.26 2.85
CA VAL A 470 9.69 15.99 3.31
C VAL A 470 9.91 15.76 4.82
N PRO A 471 11.12 15.92 5.39
CA PRO A 471 11.34 15.78 6.84
C PRO A 471 10.63 16.81 7.71
N SER A 472 9.99 17.83 7.12
CA SER A 472 9.22 18.84 7.84
C SER A 472 7.76 18.47 8.06
N LEU A 473 7.32 17.32 7.54
CA LEU A 473 6.02 16.73 7.82
C LEU A 473 5.91 16.28 9.29
N PRO A 474 4.69 16.19 9.85
CA PRO A 474 4.51 15.72 11.21
C PRO A 474 5.02 14.28 11.37
N ASP A 475 5.82 14.03 12.40
CA ASP A 475 6.13 12.68 12.87
C ASP A 475 4.94 12.15 13.67
N VAL A 476 4.27 11.13 13.13
CA VAL A 476 3.10 10.50 13.76
C VAL A 476 3.42 9.19 14.46
N SER A 477 4.70 8.82 14.57
CA SER A 477 5.14 7.52 15.08
C SER A 477 4.56 7.19 16.46
N ALA A 478 4.43 8.20 17.33
CA ALA A 478 3.86 8.05 18.67
C ALA A 478 2.39 7.59 18.70
N PHE A 479 1.60 7.84 17.64
CA PHE A 479 0.23 7.33 17.53
C PHE A 479 0.17 5.84 17.19
N TRP A 480 1.26 5.31 16.65
CA TRP A 480 1.35 3.95 16.11
C TRP A 480 2.32 3.06 16.89
N ALA A 481 3.03 3.62 17.87
CA ALA A 481 3.86 2.86 18.77
C ALA A 481 2.98 1.78 19.43
N ALA A 482 3.39 0.53 19.29
CA ALA A 482 2.79 -0.53 20.09
C ALA A 482 2.91 -0.12 21.56
N PRO A 483 1.88 -0.35 22.41
CA PRO A 483 2.08 -0.23 23.84
C PRO A 483 3.29 -1.08 24.18
N ALA A 484 4.30 -0.47 24.82
CA ALA A 484 5.51 -1.16 25.19
C ALA A 484 5.11 -2.44 25.94
N GLN A 485 5.17 -3.58 25.25
CA GLN A 485 5.21 -4.85 25.94
C GLN A 485 6.49 -4.76 26.75
N PRO A 486 6.44 -4.88 28.08
CA PRO A 486 7.67 -4.94 28.85
C PRO A 486 8.47 -6.09 28.24
N GLY A 487 9.59 -5.76 27.58
CA GLY A 487 10.52 -6.76 27.07
C GLY A 487 10.83 -7.73 28.20
N CYS A 488 11.07 -8.98 27.85
CA CYS A 488 11.37 -9.98 28.86
C CYS A 488 12.53 -9.52 29.76
N ASP A 489 12.49 -9.86 31.05
CA ASP A 489 13.61 -9.57 31.94
C ASP A 489 14.83 -10.40 31.50
N VAL A 490 15.73 -9.72 30.79
CA VAL A 490 16.99 -10.30 30.28
C VAL A 490 18.12 -10.26 31.30
N SER A 491 17.90 -9.74 32.52
CA SER A 491 18.94 -9.64 33.55
C SER A 491 19.53 -11.01 33.92
N LYS A 492 18.73 -12.09 33.78
CA LYS A 492 19.15 -13.49 33.96
C LYS A 492 20.26 -13.95 33.01
N TYR A 493 20.46 -13.27 31.87
CA TYR A 493 21.53 -13.57 30.92
C TYR A 493 22.82 -12.76 31.18
N THR A 494 22.86 -11.92 32.23
CA THR A 494 24.06 -11.13 32.54
C THR A 494 25.29 -12.02 32.73
N GLY A 495 26.35 -11.75 31.95
CA GLY A 495 27.60 -12.52 31.98
C GLY A 495 27.59 -13.77 31.09
N VAL A 496 26.48 -14.06 30.41
CA VAL A 496 26.42 -15.06 29.34
C VAL A 496 26.99 -14.42 28.06
N PRO A 497 27.82 -15.13 27.27
CA PRO A 497 28.24 -14.65 25.95
C PRO A 497 27.04 -14.24 25.09
N LYS A 498 27.15 -13.10 24.39
CA LYS A 498 26.11 -12.64 23.46
C LYS A 498 26.08 -13.51 22.20
N PHE A 499 24.88 -13.70 21.64
CA PHE A 499 24.69 -14.33 20.35
C PHE A 499 25.23 -13.40 19.23
N PRO A 500 26.15 -13.86 18.36
CA PRO A 500 26.67 -13.02 17.27
C PRO A 500 25.73 -12.95 16.06
N ALA A 501 25.67 -11.79 15.39
CA ALA A 501 24.86 -11.55 14.19
C ALA A 501 25.07 -12.56 13.05
N SER A 502 26.28 -13.08 12.86
CA SER A 502 26.63 -13.99 11.75
C SER A 502 27.36 -15.25 12.24
N PRO A 503 27.22 -16.40 11.53
CA PRO A 503 28.06 -17.57 11.77
C PRO A 503 29.54 -17.30 11.43
N PRO A 504 30.50 -18.13 11.91
CA PRO A 504 31.93 -17.90 11.65
C PRO A 504 32.26 -17.94 10.15
N ALA A 505 32.93 -16.90 9.65
CA ALA A 505 33.30 -16.76 8.24
C ALA A 505 34.28 -17.83 7.74
N THR A 506 35.03 -18.45 8.66
CA THR A 506 35.92 -19.58 8.37
C THR A 506 35.50 -20.77 9.22
N VAL A 507 35.36 -21.93 8.58
CA VAL A 507 35.09 -23.23 9.21
C VAL A 507 36.29 -24.10 8.86
N GLY A 508 36.98 -24.65 9.86
CA GLY A 508 38.17 -25.47 9.60
C GLY A 508 37.83 -26.75 8.83
N ASP A 509 38.78 -27.34 8.10
CA ASP A 509 38.56 -28.54 7.27
C ASP A 509 38.01 -29.75 8.06
N ASN A 510 38.24 -29.78 9.38
CA ASN A 510 37.77 -30.81 10.31
C ASN A 510 36.60 -30.34 11.21
N GLU A 511 36.07 -29.13 10.98
CA GLU A 511 34.93 -28.59 11.73
C GLU A 511 33.62 -28.99 11.07
N VAL A 512 32.79 -29.71 11.82
CA VAL A 512 31.49 -30.16 11.35
C VAL A 512 30.49 -29.02 11.51
N ARG A 513 29.69 -28.77 10.46
CA ARG A 513 28.61 -27.78 10.54
C ARG A 513 27.48 -28.37 11.36
N HIS A 514 26.99 -27.61 12.32
CA HIS A 514 25.87 -28.01 13.18
C HIS A 514 24.85 -26.88 13.29
N ALA A 515 23.57 -27.25 13.46
CA ALA A 515 22.45 -26.31 13.44
C ALA A 515 22.13 -25.67 14.81
N CYS A 516 22.75 -26.11 15.92
CA CYS A 516 22.29 -25.72 17.27
C CYS A 516 23.41 -25.60 18.31
N MET A 517 23.06 -24.89 19.39
CA MET A 517 23.77 -24.90 20.66
C MET A 517 23.95 -26.33 21.18
N GLY A 518 25.16 -26.64 21.62
CA GLY A 518 25.55 -27.90 22.22
C GLY A 518 25.73 -29.06 21.24
N LEU A 519 25.42 -28.93 19.95
CA LEU A 519 25.57 -30.04 18.98
C LEU A 519 26.95 -30.08 18.31
N ASN A 520 27.90 -29.29 18.78
CA ASN A 520 29.25 -29.22 18.26
C ASN A 520 30.06 -30.51 18.55
N HIS A 521 30.96 -30.85 17.64
CA HIS A 521 31.71 -32.11 17.70
C HIS A 521 33.04 -32.02 18.44
N CYS A 522 33.59 -30.82 18.63
CA CYS A 522 34.89 -30.62 19.30
C CYS A 522 34.95 -29.30 20.10
N ALA A 523 36.03 -29.14 20.88
CA ALA A 523 36.40 -27.88 21.53
C ALA A 523 36.63 -26.76 20.49
N GLY A 524 36.26 -25.52 20.83
CA GLY A 524 36.37 -24.35 19.93
C GLY A 524 35.42 -24.35 18.72
N GLN A 525 34.50 -25.32 18.63
CA GLN A 525 33.46 -25.38 17.59
C GLN A 525 32.12 -24.88 18.11
N GLY A 526 31.56 -23.90 17.41
CA GLY A 526 30.34 -23.18 17.79
C GLY A 526 30.40 -21.72 17.36
N ARG A 527 29.26 -21.05 17.22
CA ARG A 527 29.18 -19.65 16.72
C ARG A 527 30.05 -18.66 17.49
N THR A 528 30.11 -18.79 18.82
CA THR A 528 30.93 -17.92 19.69
C THR A 528 32.38 -18.38 19.81
N ARG A 529 32.73 -19.58 19.31
CA ARG A 529 34.03 -20.25 19.51
C ARG A 529 34.42 -20.50 20.97
N ASP A 530 33.50 -20.24 21.90
CA ASP A 530 33.72 -20.32 23.35
C ASP A 530 33.14 -21.62 23.90
N ASN A 531 33.93 -22.70 23.85
CA ASN A 531 33.59 -23.98 24.45
C ASN A 531 34.82 -24.86 24.69
N ALA A 532 34.85 -25.53 25.85
CA ALA A 532 35.99 -26.37 26.25
C ALA A 532 35.96 -27.78 25.63
N CYS A 533 34.80 -28.26 25.17
CA CYS A 533 34.65 -29.62 24.64
C CYS A 533 33.49 -29.74 23.63
N ALA A 534 33.42 -30.88 22.94
CA ALA A 534 32.25 -31.35 22.21
C ALA A 534 31.02 -31.30 23.11
N GLY A 535 29.87 -30.86 22.59
CA GLY A 535 28.64 -30.80 23.37
C GLY A 535 28.34 -29.46 24.07
N GLN A 536 29.27 -28.49 24.04
CA GLN A 536 29.25 -27.26 24.85
C GLN A 536 29.27 -25.93 24.05
N GLY A 537 29.06 -25.91 22.74
CA GLY A 537 29.10 -24.68 21.93
C GLY A 537 27.81 -23.83 22.04
N TYR A 538 27.90 -22.50 21.97
CA TYR A 538 26.74 -21.61 22.17
C TYR A 538 25.78 -21.48 20.98
N CYS A 539 26.14 -21.84 19.74
CA CYS A 539 25.17 -21.82 18.61
C CYS A 539 25.67 -22.44 17.30
N SER A 540 24.82 -22.42 16.27
CA SER A 540 25.03 -22.95 14.91
C SER A 540 26.29 -22.39 14.21
N THR A 541 27.00 -23.27 13.48
CA THR A 541 28.09 -22.91 12.55
C THR A 541 27.72 -23.15 11.09
N ALA A 542 26.46 -23.55 10.82
CA ALA A 542 25.99 -23.73 9.46
C ALA A 542 25.95 -22.39 8.70
N LEU A 543 26.39 -22.43 7.44
CA LEU A 543 26.44 -21.29 6.53
C LEU A 543 25.41 -21.48 5.41
N GLU A 544 24.84 -20.37 4.93
CA GLU A 544 23.97 -20.33 3.77
C GLU A 544 24.66 -20.89 2.52
N TYR A 545 23.93 -21.70 1.75
CA TYR A 545 24.44 -22.30 0.54
C TYR A 545 24.46 -21.32 -0.64
N ASN A 546 25.60 -21.27 -1.34
CA ASN A 546 25.77 -20.45 -2.53
C ASN A 546 25.54 -21.28 -3.80
N TYR A 547 24.40 -21.09 -4.46
CA TYR A 547 24.05 -21.81 -5.70
C TYR A 547 24.99 -21.50 -6.87
N ALA A 548 25.54 -20.28 -6.93
CA ALA A 548 26.45 -19.89 -8.00
C ALA A 548 27.86 -20.44 -7.78
N GLN A 549 28.27 -20.65 -6.53
CA GLN A 549 29.57 -21.21 -6.16
C GLN A 549 29.43 -22.23 -5.01
N PRO A 550 29.01 -23.48 -5.31
CA PRO A 550 28.76 -24.51 -4.30
C PRO A 550 29.90 -24.81 -3.31
N ALA A 551 31.15 -24.59 -3.73
CA ALA A 551 32.33 -24.77 -2.88
C ALA A 551 32.59 -23.60 -1.89
N SER A 552 31.90 -22.48 -2.06
CA SER A 552 32.12 -21.21 -1.35
C SER A 552 30.80 -20.67 -0.76
N PRO A 553 30.36 -21.14 0.42
CA PRO A 553 29.10 -20.71 1.04
C PRO A 553 29.13 -19.23 1.47
N THR A 554 27.95 -18.63 1.62
CA THR A 554 27.79 -17.25 2.10
C THR A 554 27.84 -17.23 3.63
N VAL A 555 28.46 -16.19 4.22
CA VAL A 555 28.53 -16.01 5.68
C VAL A 555 27.21 -15.43 6.20
N SER A 556 26.16 -16.26 6.18
CA SER A 556 24.79 -15.92 6.52
C SER A 556 24.09 -17.15 7.11
N ASP A 557 23.04 -16.93 7.89
CA ASP A 557 22.23 -18.00 8.46
C ASP A 557 21.40 -18.71 7.39
N HIS A 558 21.34 -20.04 7.46
CA HIS A 558 20.69 -20.85 6.44
C HIS A 558 19.16 -20.92 6.64
N THR A 559 18.40 -20.75 5.56
CA THR A 559 16.95 -20.97 5.51
C THR A 559 16.56 -22.10 4.56
N CYS A 560 15.51 -22.83 4.95
CA CYS A 560 14.74 -23.78 4.14
C CYS A 560 15.25 -25.23 3.97
N HIS A 561 14.23 -26.05 3.70
CA HIS A 561 14.26 -27.36 3.05
C HIS A 561 14.92 -27.23 1.67
N VAL A 562 15.63 -28.26 1.20
CA VAL A 562 16.25 -28.35 -0.14
C VAL A 562 17.42 -27.42 -0.50
N LYS A 563 17.83 -26.51 0.39
CA LYS A 563 18.93 -25.58 0.09
C LYS A 563 20.29 -25.96 0.69
N ASN A 564 20.38 -26.99 1.55
CA ASN A 564 21.56 -27.24 2.40
C ASN A 564 22.55 -28.28 1.81
N ALA A 565 23.87 -28.01 1.85
CA ALA A 565 24.95 -28.91 1.43
C ALA A 565 25.38 -29.97 2.48
N CYS A 566 24.72 -30.01 3.64
CA CYS A 566 25.12 -30.78 4.81
C CYS A 566 24.59 -32.24 4.82
N ALA A 567 24.97 -33.05 3.83
CA ALA A 567 24.69 -34.50 3.85
C ALA A 567 25.23 -35.13 5.15
N GLY A 568 24.37 -35.79 5.94
CA GLY A 568 24.76 -36.37 7.24
C GLY A 568 25.15 -35.37 8.34
N GLN A 569 24.90 -34.07 8.11
CA GLN A 569 25.13 -32.98 9.08
C GLN A 569 23.81 -32.26 9.44
N GLY A 570 22.78 -32.47 8.61
CA GLY A 570 21.40 -32.64 9.08
C GLY A 570 20.50 -31.41 9.20
N GLY A 571 19.22 -31.67 8.92
CA GLY A 571 18.09 -30.78 9.17
C GLY A 571 17.93 -30.44 10.65
N CYS A 572 17.35 -29.28 10.95
CA CYS A 572 16.86 -28.98 12.29
C CYS A 572 15.64 -29.82 12.70
N GLY A 573 14.92 -30.41 11.74
CA GLY A 573 13.69 -31.16 12.00
C GLY A 573 12.44 -30.29 12.15
N LEU A 574 12.50 -29.02 11.74
CA LEU A 574 11.37 -28.08 11.82
C LEU A 574 10.33 -28.25 10.70
N TYR A 575 10.78 -28.66 9.52
CA TYR A 575 9.96 -28.85 8.32
C TYR A 575 10.15 -30.24 7.73
N GLY A 576 9.37 -30.58 6.70
CA GLY A 576 9.37 -31.91 6.07
C GLY A 576 8.30 -32.82 6.66
N THR A 577 8.33 -34.08 6.25
CA THR A 577 7.47 -35.16 6.73
C THR A 577 7.69 -35.43 8.22
N GLY A 578 6.70 -36.06 8.89
CA GLY A 578 6.84 -36.49 10.28
C GLY A 578 8.07 -37.39 10.56
N GLU A 579 8.60 -38.10 9.56
CA GLU A 579 9.85 -38.86 9.67
C GLU A 579 11.07 -37.94 9.69
N GLU A 580 11.15 -36.98 8.77
CA GLU A 580 12.22 -35.98 8.69
C GLU A 580 12.28 -35.10 9.95
N GLN A 581 11.12 -34.74 10.51
CA GLN A 581 11.05 -33.99 11.77
C GLN A 581 11.45 -34.85 12.99
N ASN A 582 11.29 -36.17 12.91
CA ASN A 582 11.64 -37.09 14.00
C ASN A 582 13.14 -37.45 14.03
N ASP A 583 13.89 -37.21 12.94
CA ASP A 583 15.32 -37.55 12.85
C ASP A 583 16.21 -36.37 12.42
N PRO A 584 16.23 -35.26 13.19
CA PRO A 584 17.13 -34.15 12.93
C PRO A 584 18.59 -34.62 12.93
N GLY A 585 19.45 -34.03 12.09
CA GLY A 585 20.84 -34.48 11.97
C GLY A 585 21.08 -35.53 10.88
N HIS A 586 20.08 -36.32 10.46
CA HIS A 586 20.29 -37.61 9.78
C HIS A 586 19.59 -37.74 8.42
N ASN A 587 19.85 -36.81 7.50
CA ASN A 587 19.44 -36.99 6.09
C ASN A 587 20.52 -37.76 5.29
N GLN A 588 20.08 -38.54 4.30
CA GLN A 588 20.96 -39.38 3.48
C GLN A 588 21.67 -38.63 2.35
N CYS A 589 21.25 -37.39 2.04
CA CYS A 589 21.78 -36.62 0.93
C CYS A 589 21.70 -35.12 1.19
N ALA A 590 22.59 -34.35 0.53
CA ALA A 590 22.46 -32.90 0.43
C ALA A 590 21.08 -32.54 -0.11
N THR A 591 20.55 -31.38 0.27
CA THR A 591 19.20 -30.88 -0.11
C THR A 591 18.01 -31.68 0.44
N LEU A 592 18.23 -32.61 1.37
CA LEU A 592 17.13 -33.29 2.09
C LEU A 592 17.00 -32.81 3.55
N GLY A 593 17.63 -31.69 3.89
CA GLY A 593 17.63 -31.13 5.23
C GLY A 593 16.60 -30.02 5.41
N SER A 594 15.80 -30.12 6.47
CA SER A 594 14.86 -29.10 6.90
C SER A 594 15.48 -28.20 7.96
N CYS A 595 16.14 -27.09 7.60
CA CYS A 595 16.87 -26.22 8.55
C CYS A 595 16.28 -24.80 8.68
N ALA A 596 16.18 -24.32 9.93
CA ALA A 596 16.36 -22.93 10.31
C ALA A 596 17.50 -22.90 11.34
N THR A 597 18.48 -22.01 11.17
CA THR A 597 19.62 -21.91 12.09
C THR A 597 19.72 -20.51 12.68
N PRO A 598 19.86 -20.38 14.01
CA PRO A 598 19.86 -21.46 15.00
C PRO A 598 18.47 -22.04 15.31
N ILE A 599 18.42 -23.25 15.88
CA ILE A 599 17.18 -23.75 16.51
C ILE A 599 17.05 -23.11 17.89
N ASN A 600 16.07 -22.23 18.04
CA ASN A 600 15.67 -21.65 19.32
C ASN A 600 14.68 -22.55 20.08
N ALA A 601 14.58 -22.33 21.39
CA ALA A 601 13.77 -23.11 22.33
C ALA A 601 12.28 -23.11 21.99
N GLU A 602 11.80 -22.05 21.32
CA GLU A 602 10.40 -21.82 20.98
C GLU A 602 9.94 -22.61 19.73
N ARG A 603 10.85 -23.31 19.04
CA ARG A 603 10.50 -24.15 17.88
C ARG A 603 9.93 -25.48 18.33
N PHE A 604 8.81 -25.89 17.74
CA PHE A 604 8.17 -27.18 17.97
C PHE A 604 7.94 -27.94 16.65
N SER A 605 7.92 -29.28 16.73
CA SER A 605 7.64 -30.12 15.56
C SER A 605 6.16 -29.97 15.19
N THR A 606 5.87 -29.84 13.91
CA THR A 606 4.51 -29.62 13.40
C THR A 606 3.80 -30.91 13.02
N ASP A 607 4.56 -32.00 12.82
CA ASP A 607 4.05 -33.29 12.37
C ASP A 607 4.80 -34.47 13.04
N GLY A 608 4.29 -35.68 12.84
CA GLY A 608 4.92 -36.93 13.29
C GLY A 608 4.85 -37.17 14.81
N PRO A 609 5.62 -38.15 15.32
CA PRO A 609 5.59 -38.57 16.73
C PRO A 609 6.00 -37.49 17.75
N ASN A 610 6.68 -36.42 17.31
CA ASN A 610 7.11 -35.30 18.15
C ASN A 610 6.27 -34.05 17.97
N ARG A 611 5.10 -34.13 17.31
CA ARG A 611 4.21 -32.98 17.12
C ARG A 611 3.94 -32.26 18.45
N GLY A 612 4.13 -30.94 18.45
CA GLY A 612 3.99 -30.06 19.61
C GLY A 612 5.14 -30.10 20.62
N LYS A 613 6.18 -30.90 20.37
CA LYS A 613 7.38 -30.98 21.24
C LYS A 613 8.54 -30.19 20.64
N GLY A 614 9.44 -29.73 21.52
CA GLY A 614 10.58 -28.88 21.17
C GLY A 614 11.53 -29.53 20.15
N VAL A 615 11.79 -28.82 19.06
CA VAL A 615 12.68 -29.26 17.97
C VAL A 615 14.12 -29.39 18.50
N TRP A 616 14.57 -28.43 19.30
CA TRP A 616 15.90 -28.46 19.91
C TRP A 616 16.10 -29.67 20.81
N LEU A 617 15.11 -29.97 21.65
CA LEU A 617 15.13 -31.15 22.55
C LEU A 617 15.27 -32.44 21.75
N ARG A 618 14.51 -32.57 20.66
CA ARG A 618 14.62 -33.73 19.80
C ARG A 618 15.99 -33.82 19.14
N ALA A 619 16.53 -32.71 18.63
CA ALA A 619 17.87 -32.67 18.08
C ALA A 619 18.95 -33.10 19.10
N ARG A 620 18.80 -32.70 20.37
CA ARG A 620 19.72 -33.09 21.45
C ARG A 620 19.63 -34.57 21.79
N GLU A 621 18.43 -35.13 21.79
CA GLU A 621 18.21 -36.56 21.99
C GLU A 621 18.86 -37.37 20.87
N VAL A 622 18.61 -37.00 19.60
CA VAL A 622 19.18 -37.69 18.45
C VAL A 622 20.71 -37.60 18.44
N PHE A 623 21.28 -36.43 18.75
CA PHE A 623 22.73 -36.27 18.91
C PHE A 623 23.31 -37.23 19.97
N THR A 624 22.63 -37.35 21.11
CA THR A 624 23.06 -38.24 22.20
C THR A 624 23.01 -39.71 21.79
N GLN A 625 21.97 -40.11 21.06
CA GLN A 625 21.74 -41.50 20.68
C GLN A 625 22.58 -41.95 19.48
N LYS A 626 22.79 -41.07 18.48
CA LYS A 626 23.40 -41.44 17.20
C LYS A 626 24.79 -40.85 16.96
N THR A 627 25.02 -39.60 17.36
CA THR A 627 26.27 -38.87 17.08
C THR A 627 27.31 -39.08 18.17
N TRP A 628 26.93 -39.00 19.44
CA TRP A 628 27.85 -39.10 20.57
C TRP A 628 28.63 -40.43 20.65
N PRO A 629 28.02 -41.61 20.42
CA PRO A 629 28.75 -42.88 20.43
C PRO A 629 29.87 -42.91 19.38
N SER A 630 29.60 -42.37 18.19
CA SER A 630 30.58 -42.27 17.09
C SER A 630 31.73 -41.34 17.45
N LEU A 631 31.45 -40.18 18.08
CA LEU A 631 32.50 -39.28 18.58
C LEU A 631 33.37 -39.94 19.65
N ARG A 632 32.79 -40.71 20.58
CA ARG A 632 33.56 -41.45 21.60
C ARG A 632 34.44 -42.53 20.99
N HIS A 633 33.98 -43.19 19.94
CA HIS A 633 34.81 -44.16 19.22
C HIS A 633 36.05 -43.49 18.60
N GLN A 634 35.88 -42.30 18.03
CA GLN A 634 36.98 -41.51 17.45
C GLN A 634 37.87 -40.86 18.51
N GLN A 635 37.29 -40.47 19.66
CA GLN A 635 37.97 -39.82 20.77
C GLN A 635 37.62 -40.51 22.09
N PRO A 636 38.32 -41.61 22.46
CA PRO A 636 37.99 -42.42 23.64
C PRO A 636 38.02 -41.68 24.98
N LYS A 637 38.67 -40.50 25.04
CA LYS A 637 38.76 -39.64 26.22
C LYS A 637 37.47 -38.86 26.52
N LEU A 638 36.51 -38.85 25.59
CA LEU A 638 35.23 -38.17 25.80
C LEU A 638 34.38 -38.86 26.88
N PRO A 639 33.64 -38.09 27.71
CA PRO A 639 32.78 -38.63 28.76
C PRO A 639 31.73 -39.64 28.27
N ALA A 640 31.24 -40.50 29.18
CA ALA A 640 30.28 -41.55 28.85
C ALA A 640 28.97 -41.02 28.23
N GLN A 641 28.52 -39.85 28.68
CA GLN A 641 27.37 -39.12 28.16
C GLN A 641 27.83 -37.73 27.70
N PRO A 642 27.14 -37.10 26.72
CA PRO A 642 27.47 -35.74 26.32
C PRO A 642 27.34 -34.79 27.51
N PRO A 643 28.24 -33.80 27.63
CA PRO A 643 28.12 -32.79 28.68
C PRO A 643 26.80 -32.01 28.53
N ALA A 644 26.37 -31.41 29.64
CA ALA A 644 25.27 -30.44 29.61
C ALA A 644 25.66 -29.26 28.72
N VAL A 645 24.64 -28.59 28.16
CA VAL A 645 24.84 -27.34 27.44
C VAL A 645 25.40 -26.26 28.38
N PRO A 646 26.07 -25.22 27.85
CA PRO A 646 26.47 -24.07 28.64
C PRO A 646 25.26 -23.49 29.36
N HIS A 647 25.46 -22.98 30.58
CA HIS A 647 24.39 -22.41 31.41
C HIS A 647 23.10 -23.25 31.39
N ALA A 648 23.20 -24.54 31.73
CA ALA A 648 22.07 -25.49 31.63
C ALA A 648 20.76 -25.02 32.28
N GLN A 649 20.83 -24.18 33.32
CA GLN A 649 19.64 -23.59 33.94
C GLN A 649 18.90 -22.59 33.03
N LEU A 650 19.62 -21.90 32.15
CA LEU A 650 19.09 -20.94 31.18
C LEU A 650 18.69 -21.62 29.86
N PHE A 651 19.46 -22.61 29.41
CA PHE A 651 19.33 -23.20 28.08
C PHE A 651 18.92 -24.68 28.06
N GLN A 652 18.30 -25.20 29.12
CA GLN A 652 17.83 -26.60 29.18
C GLN A 652 16.91 -27.00 28.02
N TYR A 653 16.21 -26.04 27.40
CA TYR A 653 15.32 -26.26 26.26
C TYR A 653 15.86 -25.70 24.95
N GLY A 654 17.12 -25.23 24.94
CA GLY A 654 17.75 -24.54 23.83
C GLY A 654 17.92 -23.04 24.08
N PRO A 655 18.54 -22.31 23.14
CA PRO A 655 18.68 -20.86 23.21
C PRO A 655 17.31 -20.19 23.03
N THR A 656 16.95 -19.29 23.93
CA THR A 656 15.67 -18.58 23.89
C THR A 656 15.73 -17.37 22.97
N ILE A 657 14.57 -16.94 22.48
CA ILE A 657 14.47 -15.69 21.71
C ILE A 657 14.87 -14.47 22.53
N GLU A 658 14.56 -14.46 23.83
CA GLU A 658 14.97 -13.40 24.76
C GLU A 658 16.50 -13.25 24.83
N TRP A 659 17.26 -14.36 24.75
CA TRP A 659 18.71 -14.30 24.74
C TRP A 659 19.25 -13.85 23.37
N ILE A 660 18.65 -14.35 22.29
CA ILE A 660 19.08 -14.06 20.92
C ILE A 660 18.78 -12.61 20.55
N GLN A 661 17.53 -12.17 20.70
CA GLN A 661 17.06 -10.86 20.28
C GLN A 661 17.20 -9.82 21.40
N ASP A 662 16.54 -10.03 22.54
CA ASP A 662 16.42 -8.98 23.55
C ASP A 662 17.75 -8.71 24.30
N TYR A 663 18.50 -9.77 24.65
CA TYR A 663 19.77 -9.63 25.38
C TYR A 663 20.96 -9.32 24.46
N SER A 664 21.03 -9.99 23.32
CA SER A 664 22.17 -9.86 22.41
C SER A 664 22.00 -8.70 21.42
N GLY A 665 20.76 -8.29 21.13
CA GLY A 665 20.43 -7.24 20.16
C GLY A 665 20.43 -7.71 18.71
N GLU A 666 20.31 -9.02 18.48
CA GLU A 666 20.55 -9.64 17.18
C GLU A 666 19.33 -10.42 16.67
N GLY A 667 19.14 -10.42 15.36
CA GLY A 667 18.06 -11.17 14.71
C GLY A 667 18.35 -12.68 14.62
N MET A 668 17.31 -13.43 14.29
CA MET A 668 17.45 -14.83 13.89
C MET A 668 16.61 -15.12 12.66
N THR A 669 17.04 -16.07 11.84
CA THR A 669 16.32 -16.36 10.61
C THR A 669 15.19 -17.36 10.82
N ALA A 670 14.00 -17.00 10.36
CA ALA A 670 12.84 -17.88 10.34
C ALA A 670 12.68 -18.54 8.97
N CYS A 671 11.82 -19.55 8.89
CA CYS A 671 11.13 -19.90 7.65
C CYS A 671 9.65 -19.88 7.98
N GLY A 672 8.80 -19.41 7.05
CA GLY A 672 7.35 -19.32 7.25
C GLY A 672 6.88 -18.01 7.89
N SER A 673 5.64 -17.63 7.58
CA SER A 673 5.01 -16.36 7.95
C SER A 673 4.09 -16.46 9.17
N SER A 674 3.94 -17.65 9.77
CA SER A 674 2.89 -17.88 10.77
C SER A 674 3.14 -17.19 12.12
N GLY A 675 4.33 -16.65 12.39
CA GLY A 675 4.70 -16.00 13.67
C GLY A 675 4.66 -16.91 14.91
N MET A 676 4.08 -18.11 14.79
CA MET A 676 3.72 -19.04 15.87
C MET A 676 4.91 -19.66 16.62
N SER A 677 6.15 -19.44 16.18
CA SER A 677 7.33 -20.15 16.71
C SER A 677 8.47 -19.19 17.08
N GLY A 678 8.09 -18.01 17.59
CA GLY A 678 8.98 -17.03 18.19
C GLY A 678 9.64 -16.10 17.18
N ALA A 679 10.10 -16.58 16.03
CA ALA A 679 10.68 -15.70 15.02
C ALA A 679 9.57 -15.08 14.15
N GLY A 680 9.30 -13.78 14.35
CA GLY A 680 8.51 -12.98 13.43
C GLY A 680 9.22 -12.87 12.07
N SER A 681 8.45 -13.12 11.01
CA SER A 681 8.71 -12.79 9.60
C SER A 681 10.09 -13.13 9.01
N CYS A 682 10.11 -14.07 8.06
CA CYS A 682 10.69 -13.71 6.76
C CYS A 682 9.80 -12.58 6.19
N ALA A 683 10.21 -11.34 6.39
CA ALA A 683 9.95 -10.27 5.46
C ALA A 683 11.23 -10.12 4.63
#